data_AF-A0A090AKY5-F1
#
_entry.id   AF-A0A090AKY5-F1
#
_cell.length_a   1.000
_cell.length_b   1.000
_cell.length_c   1.000
_cell.angle_alpha   90.00
_cell.angle_beta   90.00
_cell.angle_gamma   90.00
#
_symmetry.space_group_name_H-M   'P 1'
#
loop_
_entity.id
_entity.type
_entity.pdbx_description
1 polymer ?
#
loop_
_entity_poly.entity_id
_entity_poly.type
_entity_poly.pdbx_seq_one_letter_code
_entity_poly.pdbx_strand_id
1 'polypeptide(L)'
;MQPEELISYFYSKAKDKGLTNQELPWSLAELQISEDDYQHLCEWVNQLENRTLDYWFRSYQSVQIDDIKFFRPAAIGFILLLLTSETVRREAKGKELWAVVRRKFSIPAESVLFASRQPSQSFKNLIEKTTREFNLRHVFGIEGLHNWFDSIYLQIGFTQSGFKTHLPEWLCRQGQPLAIQYLLGEKDKNLQSESFRKLWSTLRNFRYQHITKIKLRQELSQSPWILPNWIDELIQCATKKLELSDRTLQNPVTTSSNLVEELPQISFLTTPRLRWQPLNPPEFVCELQNLVELGEDEYDIFLGNHFADRLIRQEDGSYLHESELVLKQSQSAEVSAILKNAAGDVVESVLLQLWCHDEDLNLFDLQTGQRIQNLSKLSPNKSYALLVADDLTVEPEPNCWCQLADKKLYYLAKGWSQETQISQLAWQATVAPPKTQPPWTEQLQVVAHPVCIKLGEIITIQTPVSNDIEILFIRAGSKPMNLETRCLRITPDIFSFDFSQQMAKVKLKIGLQKSEEKAVINRELRLNVTGAIYLDSEDWKLLTPDTVLTCEQAKSCQFKVFAISSEENINRQDCGVFHGDTWIKRLWQKPQAIGDLAGLGENLTIHQGTYNRQDEGFILAKEVIDTGILTDPPEIHDGILSLKLSLRIEPDEQKHNVIWWDKCDELIFLEIDDYGEREEDFVWLSLLSEKCTEPLVIAVSYEGHRLGAWWNEQWTILLENSSEPERTASLIRWFKLPILSNRYLKNVQQFALTYPQVVLQQWLLAKKPIYEELQWNKVKSEQWFLMAMRVLQVDLVHLFQADVDLMTKLLTHCLQSQFNIGGLISHEEYGIGRYQGLITMEHGEFLHLEYVNQNKIYIPLTSLHLISPWTGIASELTSLDHCKKAKHKAAQLGDEIANDHRKDNSLVYLLKNKISSFDFTKILADEPFRDLLIMRILETIKGK
;
A
#
# COMPACT_ATOMS: atom_id res chain seq x y z
N MET A 1 -28.79 49.01 7.83
CA MET A 1 -29.50 48.09 8.75
C MET A 1 -28.59 47.86 9.94
N GLN A 2 -29.08 48.06 11.17
CA GLN A 2 -28.30 47.77 12.38
C GLN A 2 -28.09 46.25 12.48
N PRO A 3 -26.99 45.75 13.08
CA PRO A 3 -26.74 44.32 13.17
C PRO A 3 -27.91 43.53 13.81
N GLU A 4 -28.61 44.12 14.78
CA GLU A 4 -29.80 43.54 15.40
C GLU A 4 -30.91 43.17 14.41
N GLU A 5 -31.17 44.05 13.43
CA GLU A 5 -32.24 43.87 12.44
C GLU A 5 -31.93 42.71 11.49
N LEU A 6 -30.67 42.58 11.05
CA LEU A 6 -30.23 41.46 10.22
C LEU A 6 -30.28 40.14 10.99
N ILE A 7 -29.85 40.14 12.24
CA ILE A 7 -29.88 38.93 13.06
C ILE A 7 -31.33 38.49 13.29
N SER A 8 -32.24 39.40 13.67
CA SER A 8 -33.66 39.10 13.81
C SER A 8 -34.26 38.55 12.52
N TYR A 9 -33.98 39.17 11.37
CA TYR A 9 -34.47 38.70 10.06
C TYR A 9 -34.05 37.25 9.74
N PHE A 10 -32.75 36.95 9.79
CA PHE A 10 -32.27 35.60 9.45
C PHE A 10 -32.60 34.56 10.52
N TYR A 11 -32.66 34.96 11.79
CA TYR A 11 -33.04 34.06 12.88
C TYR A 11 -34.53 33.70 12.83
N SER A 12 -35.42 34.67 12.60
CA SER A 12 -36.84 34.43 12.36
C SER A 12 -37.05 33.48 11.17
N LYS A 13 -36.30 33.66 10.08
CA LYS A 13 -36.33 32.75 8.92
C LYS A 13 -35.90 31.31 9.28
N ALA A 14 -34.93 31.14 10.18
CA ALA A 14 -34.52 29.82 10.68
C ALA A 14 -35.62 29.16 11.55
N LYS A 15 -36.31 29.97 12.38
CA LYS A 15 -37.43 29.55 13.22
C LYS A 15 -38.63 29.10 12.38
N ASP A 16 -38.98 29.86 11.35
CA ASP A 16 -40.09 29.53 10.43
C ASP A 16 -39.85 28.23 9.66
N LYS A 17 -38.57 27.88 9.42
CA LYS A 17 -38.16 26.61 8.81
C LYS A 17 -38.01 25.46 9.81
N GLY A 18 -38.24 25.70 11.10
CA GLY A 18 -38.13 24.69 12.15
C GLY A 18 -36.70 24.21 12.42
N LEU A 19 -35.67 24.98 12.02
CA LEU A 19 -34.26 24.59 12.18
C LEU A 19 -33.78 24.74 13.63
N THR A 20 -34.35 25.69 14.36
CA THR A 20 -33.93 26.04 15.73
C THR A 20 -34.41 25.06 16.81
N ASN A 21 -35.36 24.17 16.49
CA ASN A 21 -35.99 23.26 17.45
C ASN A 21 -35.58 21.80 17.25
N GLN A 22 -34.52 21.54 16.48
CA GLN A 22 -34.03 20.19 16.18
C GLN A 22 -33.07 19.68 17.26
N GLU A 23 -33.17 18.38 17.57
CA GLU A 23 -32.18 17.72 18.45
C GLU A 23 -30.80 17.64 17.80
N LEU A 24 -30.76 17.46 16.47
CA LEU A 24 -29.53 17.45 15.69
C LEU A 24 -29.13 18.86 15.27
N PRO A 25 -27.82 19.17 15.19
CA PRO A 25 -27.33 20.45 14.69
C PRO A 25 -27.69 20.64 13.21
N TRP A 26 -27.88 21.89 12.78
CA TRP A 26 -28.27 22.25 11.42
C TRP A 26 -27.17 23.03 10.68
N SER A 27 -27.36 23.29 9.38
CA SER A 27 -26.36 23.95 8.52
C SER A 27 -26.93 25.20 7.88
N LEU A 28 -26.11 26.23 7.70
CA LEU A 28 -26.57 27.53 7.17
C LEU A 28 -27.16 27.45 5.75
N ALA A 29 -26.74 26.49 4.91
CA ALA A 29 -27.39 26.26 3.61
C ALA A 29 -28.89 25.94 3.74
N GLU A 30 -29.33 25.31 4.83
CA GLU A 30 -30.73 24.95 5.10
C GLU A 30 -31.63 26.17 5.31
N LEU A 31 -31.03 27.35 5.59
CA LEU A 31 -31.73 28.63 5.70
C LEU A 31 -32.31 29.10 4.35
N GLN A 32 -31.73 28.68 3.22
CA GLN A 32 -32.13 29.07 1.86
C GLN A 32 -32.26 30.59 1.71
N ILE A 33 -31.15 31.31 1.92
CA ILE A 33 -31.12 32.75 1.66
C ILE A 33 -31.23 33.02 0.15
N SER A 34 -31.92 34.11 -0.22
CA SER A 34 -32.06 34.52 -1.61
C SER A 34 -30.79 35.19 -2.14
N GLU A 35 -30.73 35.42 -3.46
CA GLU A 35 -29.65 36.22 -4.04
C GLU A 35 -29.65 37.65 -3.47
N ASP A 36 -30.85 38.24 -3.33
CA ASP A 36 -31.01 39.58 -2.76
C ASP A 36 -30.54 39.63 -1.30
N ASP A 37 -30.84 38.59 -0.50
CA ASP A 37 -30.33 38.46 0.88
C ASP A 37 -28.79 38.45 0.89
N TYR A 38 -28.16 37.72 -0.04
CA TYR A 38 -26.71 37.63 -0.16
C TYR A 38 -26.06 38.96 -0.58
N GLN A 39 -26.65 39.65 -1.56
CA GLN A 39 -26.18 40.96 -1.99
C GLN A 39 -26.32 41.99 -0.85
N HIS A 40 -27.43 41.95 -0.13
CA HIS A 40 -27.64 42.83 1.02
C HIS A 40 -26.61 42.60 2.14
N LEU A 41 -26.25 41.33 2.43
CA LEU A 41 -25.16 41.01 3.36
C LEU A 41 -23.80 41.54 2.88
N CYS A 42 -23.53 41.46 1.57
CA CYS A 42 -22.32 41.99 0.96
C CYS A 42 -22.26 43.52 1.00
N GLU A 43 -23.38 44.21 0.82
CA GLU A 43 -23.47 45.67 0.97
C GLU A 43 -23.29 46.10 2.42
N TRP A 44 -23.94 45.39 3.35
CA TRP A 44 -23.86 45.67 4.78
C TRP A 44 -22.43 45.55 5.31
N VAL A 45 -21.72 44.48 4.95
CA VAL A 45 -20.35 44.25 5.44
C VAL A 45 -19.36 45.30 4.92
N ASN A 46 -19.60 45.87 3.73
CA ASN A 46 -18.80 46.95 3.17
C ASN A 46 -18.97 48.27 3.94
N GLN A 47 -20.10 48.45 4.61
CA GLN A 47 -20.42 49.62 5.43
C GLN A 47 -20.03 49.42 6.91
N LEU A 48 -19.39 48.29 7.25
CA LEU A 48 -19.09 47.93 8.64
C LEU A 48 -17.92 48.75 9.19
N GLU A 49 -18.18 49.51 10.26
CA GLU A 49 -17.16 50.31 10.96
C GLU A 49 -16.45 49.53 12.08
N ASN A 50 -15.17 49.84 12.34
CA ASN A 50 -14.40 49.23 13.44
C ASN A 50 -15.03 49.42 14.81
N ARG A 51 -15.70 50.56 15.04
CA ARG A 51 -16.41 50.84 16.30
C ARG A 51 -17.55 49.86 16.54
N THR A 52 -18.27 49.49 15.49
CA THR A 52 -19.34 48.48 15.53
C THR A 52 -18.74 47.11 15.84
N LEU A 53 -17.66 46.72 15.15
CA LEU A 53 -16.98 45.45 15.44
C LEU A 53 -16.48 45.39 16.89
N ASP A 54 -15.79 46.41 17.38
CA ASP A 54 -15.28 46.42 18.76
C ASP A 54 -16.41 46.36 19.80
N TYR A 55 -17.53 47.06 19.56
CA TYR A 55 -18.71 47.02 20.44
C TYR A 55 -19.32 45.61 20.53
N TRP A 56 -19.44 44.93 19.40
CA TRP A 56 -20.04 43.60 19.31
C TRP A 56 -19.08 42.46 19.70
N PHE A 57 -17.78 42.62 19.48
CA PHE A 57 -16.75 41.61 19.77
C PHE A 57 -16.36 41.60 21.25
N ARG A 58 -16.25 42.78 21.88
CA ARG A 58 -15.66 42.92 23.23
C ARG A 58 -16.68 43.08 24.35
N SER A 59 -17.97 43.21 24.04
CA SER A 59 -18.99 43.26 25.09
C SER A 59 -19.45 41.86 25.49
N TYR A 60 -19.32 41.52 26.78
CA TYR A 60 -19.94 40.33 27.38
C TYR A 60 -21.46 40.52 27.60
N GLN A 61 -22.05 41.52 26.94
CA GLN A 61 -23.45 41.82 27.05
C GLN A 61 -24.24 40.94 26.08
N SER A 62 -25.43 40.59 26.51
CA SER A 62 -26.42 39.93 25.69
C SER A 62 -27.19 40.93 24.84
N VAL A 63 -27.61 40.52 23.66
CA VAL A 63 -28.65 41.18 22.87
C VAL A 63 -29.91 40.32 22.91
N GLN A 64 -31.06 40.96 22.99
CA GLN A 64 -32.35 40.28 22.88
C GLN A 64 -32.80 40.35 21.42
N ILE A 65 -33.00 39.19 20.81
CA ILE A 65 -33.48 39.05 19.44
C ILE A 65 -34.74 38.18 19.52
N ASP A 66 -35.87 38.78 19.17
CA ASP A 66 -37.19 38.20 19.40
C ASP A 66 -37.37 37.78 20.89
N ASP A 67 -37.71 36.53 21.15
CA ASP A 67 -37.92 35.97 22.50
C ASP A 67 -36.63 35.39 23.14
N ILE A 68 -35.49 35.41 22.44
CA ILE A 68 -34.28 34.69 22.84
C ILE A 68 -33.10 35.66 23.04
N LYS A 69 -32.32 35.36 24.07
CA LYS A 69 -31.21 36.19 24.53
C LYS A 69 -29.89 35.57 24.09
N PHE A 70 -29.18 36.24 23.19
CA PHE A 70 -27.90 35.79 22.64
C PHE A 70 -26.75 36.64 23.19
N PHE A 71 -25.57 36.06 23.32
CA PHE A 71 -24.34 36.83 23.50
C PHE A 71 -24.02 37.60 22.23
N ARG A 72 -23.73 38.89 22.36
CA ARG A 72 -23.41 39.76 21.22
C ARG A 72 -22.33 39.19 20.29
N PRO A 73 -21.21 38.62 20.77
CA PRO A 73 -20.22 37.98 19.88
C PRO A 73 -20.79 36.82 19.05
N ALA A 74 -21.63 35.95 19.63
CA ALA A 74 -22.22 34.86 18.87
C ALA A 74 -23.27 35.38 17.87
N ALA A 75 -24.05 36.39 18.27
CA ALA A 75 -25.09 36.97 17.43
C ALA A 75 -24.50 37.68 16.18
N ILE A 76 -23.45 38.50 16.33
CA ILE A 76 -22.75 39.07 15.17
C ILE A 76 -22.01 38.00 14.37
N GLY A 77 -21.49 36.98 15.06
CA GLY A 77 -20.81 35.86 14.44
C GLY A 77 -21.72 35.01 13.55
N PHE A 78 -23.02 34.92 13.86
CA PHE A 78 -24.01 34.25 13.02
C PHE A 78 -24.10 34.89 11.62
N ILE A 79 -24.20 36.21 11.55
CA ILE A 79 -24.24 36.95 10.27
C ILE A 79 -22.92 36.85 9.52
N LEU A 80 -21.80 36.98 10.23
CA LEU A 80 -20.47 36.87 9.62
C LEU A 80 -20.20 35.46 9.09
N LEU A 81 -20.62 34.42 9.80
CA LEU A 81 -20.48 33.03 9.37
C LEU A 81 -21.44 32.70 8.22
N LEU A 82 -22.64 33.27 8.19
CA LEU A 82 -23.58 33.16 7.06
C LEU A 82 -22.99 33.77 5.79
N LEU A 83 -22.49 35.01 5.88
CA LEU A 83 -21.80 35.66 4.76
C LEU A 83 -20.56 34.87 4.32
N THR A 84 -19.76 34.38 5.27
CA THR A 84 -18.57 33.57 5.01
C THR A 84 -18.94 32.29 4.26
N SER A 85 -19.93 31.56 4.75
CA SER A 85 -20.38 30.28 4.17
C SER A 85 -20.90 30.49 2.75
N GLU A 86 -21.77 31.48 2.53
CA GLU A 86 -22.33 31.75 1.20
C GLU A 86 -21.28 32.29 0.21
N THR A 87 -20.33 33.09 0.68
CA THR A 87 -19.19 33.51 -0.16
C THR A 87 -18.33 32.31 -0.58
N VAL A 88 -18.01 31.40 0.35
CA VAL A 88 -17.24 30.19 0.04
C VAL A 88 -18.01 29.29 -0.92
N ARG A 89 -19.30 29.08 -0.67
CA ARG A 89 -20.18 28.26 -1.51
C ARG A 89 -20.15 28.71 -2.97
N ARG A 90 -20.21 30.04 -3.19
CA ARG A 90 -20.35 30.66 -4.52
C ARG A 90 -19.02 30.90 -5.24
N GLU A 91 -17.97 31.27 -4.51
CA GLU A 91 -16.75 31.84 -5.12
C GLU A 91 -15.46 31.06 -4.85
N ALA A 92 -15.43 30.13 -3.88
CA ALA A 92 -14.19 29.42 -3.53
C ALA A 92 -13.77 28.39 -4.59
N LYS A 93 -12.46 28.37 -4.87
CA LYS A 93 -11.79 27.38 -5.74
C LYS A 93 -10.72 26.64 -4.94
N GLY A 94 -10.82 25.33 -4.82
CA GLY A 94 -9.86 24.50 -4.09
C GLY A 94 -9.66 24.92 -2.62
N LYS A 95 -8.41 25.08 -2.17
CA LYS A 95 -8.05 25.41 -0.78
C LYS A 95 -8.06 26.92 -0.45
N GLU A 96 -8.45 27.80 -1.39
CA GLU A 96 -8.32 29.27 -1.24
C GLU A 96 -9.53 29.97 -0.55
N LEU A 97 -10.18 29.33 0.42
CA LEU A 97 -11.44 29.87 0.97
C LEU A 97 -11.27 31.26 1.63
N TRP A 98 -10.24 31.44 2.45
CA TRP A 98 -10.06 32.70 3.20
C TRP A 98 -9.66 33.86 2.30
N ALA A 99 -8.99 33.59 1.19
CA ALA A 99 -8.61 34.63 0.22
C ALA A 99 -9.85 35.26 -0.43
N VAL A 100 -10.88 34.46 -0.71
CA VAL A 100 -12.14 34.92 -1.30
C VAL A 100 -12.99 35.65 -0.26
N VAL A 101 -13.12 35.08 0.94
CA VAL A 101 -13.89 35.69 2.04
C VAL A 101 -13.31 37.05 2.43
N ARG A 102 -11.98 37.17 2.55
CA ARG A 102 -11.28 38.41 2.92
C ARG A 102 -11.62 39.58 1.97
N ARG A 103 -11.78 39.31 0.68
CA ARG A 103 -12.09 40.35 -0.33
C ARG A 103 -13.47 40.97 -0.17
N LYS A 104 -14.37 40.37 0.62
CA LYS A 104 -15.71 40.91 0.88
C LYS A 104 -15.72 41.98 1.97
N PHE A 105 -14.67 42.08 2.78
CA PHE A 105 -14.62 43.02 3.90
C PHE A 105 -13.93 44.31 3.50
N SER A 106 -14.41 45.44 4.02
CA SER A 106 -13.71 46.72 3.92
C SER A 106 -12.35 46.66 4.64
N ILE A 107 -11.37 47.47 4.21
CA ILE A 107 -10.01 47.49 4.80
C ILE A 107 -10.03 47.61 6.35
N PRO A 108 -10.89 48.46 6.97
CA PRO A 108 -11.02 48.52 8.42
C PRO A 108 -11.49 47.18 9.04
N ALA A 109 -12.59 46.61 8.55
CA ALA A 109 -13.14 45.35 9.07
C ALA A 109 -12.20 44.16 8.83
N GLU A 110 -11.52 44.15 7.68
CA GLU A 110 -10.52 43.15 7.32
C GLU A 110 -9.37 43.11 8.35
N SER A 111 -8.90 44.28 8.80
CA SER A 111 -7.80 44.39 9.78
C SER A 111 -8.13 43.79 11.16
N VAL A 112 -9.41 43.66 11.50
CA VAL A 112 -9.88 43.05 12.75
C VAL A 112 -10.10 41.54 12.59
N LEU A 113 -10.68 41.14 11.46
CA LEU A 113 -11.10 39.76 11.21
C LEU A 113 -9.98 38.86 10.65
N PHE A 114 -8.95 39.46 10.04
CA PHE A 114 -7.85 38.74 9.38
C PHE A 114 -6.48 39.26 9.83
N ALA A 115 -5.54 38.34 9.99
CA ALA A 115 -4.12 38.60 10.24
C ALA A 115 -3.27 37.74 9.29
N SER A 116 -2.29 38.34 8.61
CA SER A 116 -1.40 37.63 7.67
C SER A 116 -2.16 36.81 6.60
N ARG A 117 -3.26 37.36 6.07
CA ARG A 117 -4.16 36.71 5.08
C ARG A 117 -4.91 35.46 5.59
N GLN A 118 -4.88 35.20 6.89
CA GLN A 118 -5.60 34.12 7.57
C GLN A 118 -6.59 34.71 8.58
N PRO A 119 -7.65 33.98 8.99
CA PRO A 119 -8.58 34.47 10.00
C PRO A 119 -7.87 34.71 11.34
N SER A 120 -8.16 35.86 11.97
CA SER A 120 -7.62 36.23 13.27
C SER A 120 -8.14 35.29 14.36
N GLN A 121 -7.43 35.19 15.49
CA GLN A 121 -7.89 34.35 16.61
C GLN A 121 -9.26 34.79 17.14
N SER A 122 -9.52 36.10 17.14
CA SER A 122 -10.83 36.66 17.51
C SER A 122 -11.93 36.16 16.59
N PHE A 123 -11.70 36.12 15.28
CA PHE A 123 -12.67 35.62 14.33
C PHE A 123 -12.88 34.10 14.44
N LYS A 124 -11.80 33.34 14.66
CA LYS A 124 -11.85 31.89 14.95
C LYS A 124 -12.71 31.56 16.18
N ASN A 125 -12.49 32.27 17.28
CA ASN A 125 -13.26 32.12 18.51
C ASN A 125 -14.73 32.50 18.31
N LEU A 126 -14.99 33.51 17.47
CA LEU A 126 -16.33 33.94 17.11
C LEU A 126 -17.10 32.82 16.40
N ILE A 127 -16.49 32.19 15.40
CA ILE A 127 -17.10 31.07 14.64
C ILE A 127 -17.41 29.91 15.58
N GLU A 128 -16.45 29.52 16.43
CA GLU A 128 -16.65 28.44 17.40
C GLU A 128 -17.78 28.74 18.40
N LYS A 129 -17.83 29.97 18.93
CA LYS A 129 -18.90 30.37 19.84
C LYS A 129 -20.27 30.39 19.14
N THR A 130 -20.32 30.94 17.93
CA THR A 130 -21.54 31.03 17.11
C THR A 130 -22.10 29.65 16.82
N THR A 131 -21.25 28.72 16.36
CA THR A 131 -21.71 27.38 16.00
C THR A 131 -22.30 26.64 17.20
N ARG A 132 -21.73 26.79 18.40
CA ARG A 132 -22.31 26.21 19.63
C ARG A 132 -23.62 26.89 20.04
N GLU A 133 -23.68 28.21 20.00
CA GLU A 133 -24.83 28.98 20.50
C GLU A 133 -26.07 28.84 19.61
N PHE A 134 -25.88 28.68 18.29
CA PHE A 134 -26.96 28.49 17.32
C PHE A 134 -27.21 27.03 16.93
N ASN A 135 -26.55 26.07 17.59
CA ASN A 135 -26.61 24.63 17.29
C ASN A 135 -26.30 24.31 15.81
N LEU A 136 -25.22 24.89 15.27
CA LEU A 136 -24.76 24.65 13.90
C LEU A 136 -23.74 23.51 13.85
N ARG A 137 -23.75 22.74 12.75
CA ARG A 137 -22.82 21.60 12.55
C ARG A 137 -21.35 22.05 12.59
N HIS A 138 -20.51 21.41 13.40
CA HIS A 138 -19.09 21.76 13.49
C HIS A 138 -18.23 20.57 13.94
N VAL A 139 -16.91 20.68 13.78
CA VAL A 139 -15.93 19.67 14.25
C VAL A 139 -14.96 20.18 15.32
N PHE A 140 -15.26 21.34 15.94
CA PHE A 140 -14.43 21.88 17.04
C PHE A 140 -14.29 20.88 18.19
N GLY A 141 -13.05 20.52 18.53
CA GLY A 141 -12.71 19.61 19.63
C GLY A 141 -12.31 18.19 19.20
N ILE A 142 -12.23 17.91 17.89
CA ILE A 142 -11.73 16.65 17.34
C ILE A 142 -10.25 16.82 16.96
N GLU A 143 -9.36 15.98 17.49
CA GLU A 143 -7.93 16.02 17.18
C GLU A 143 -7.64 15.54 15.75
N GLY A 144 -6.67 16.17 15.07
CA GLY A 144 -6.26 15.82 13.72
C GLY A 144 -7.05 16.46 12.57
N LEU A 145 -8.06 17.29 12.85
CA LEU A 145 -8.88 17.98 11.84
C LEU A 145 -8.54 19.47 11.67
N HIS A 146 -8.82 20.01 10.48
CA HIS A 146 -8.74 21.44 10.22
C HIS A 146 -10.04 22.14 10.69
N ASN A 147 -10.21 22.21 12.01
CA ASN A 147 -11.46 22.53 12.70
C ASN A 147 -12.31 23.66 12.09
N TRP A 148 -11.73 24.78 11.67
CA TRP A 148 -12.46 25.90 11.06
C TRP A 148 -12.81 25.70 9.60
N PHE A 149 -11.94 25.05 8.83
CA PHE A 149 -12.15 24.78 7.41
C PHE A 149 -13.31 23.80 7.26
N ASP A 150 -13.20 22.65 7.92
CA ASP A 150 -14.20 21.58 7.85
C ASP A 150 -15.56 22.04 8.40
N SER A 151 -15.59 22.87 9.45
CA SER A 151 -16.84 23.43 9.98
C SER A 151 -17.55 24.37 9.02
N ILE A 152 -16.83 25.09 8.14
CA ILE A 152 -17.45 25.90 7.06
C ILE A 152 -18.02 24.98 5.99
N TYR A 153 -17.28 23.95 5.57
CA TYR A 153 -17.79 23.00 4.58
C TYR A 153 -19.00 22.22 5.09
N LEU A 154 -19.12 21.97 6.40
CA LEU A 154 -20.34 21.44 7.01
C LEU A 154 -21.55 22.37 6.85
N GLN A 155 -21.34 23.69 6.70
CA GLN A 155 -22.44 24.62 6.47
C GLN A 155 -22.98 24.58 5.04
N ILE A 156 -22.17 24.14 4.07
CA ILE A 156 -22.45 24.30 2.64
C ILE A 156 -22.40 23.00 1.82
N GLY A 157 -21.85 21.93 2.39
CA GLY A 157 -21.62 20.65 1.74
C GLY A 157 -20.41 20.67 0.80
N PHE A 158 -20.54 21.37 -0.32
CA PHE A 158 -19.51 21.50 -1.35
C PHE A 158 -19.62 22.82 -2.12
N THR A 159 -18.57 23.19 -2.86
CA THR A 159 -18.51 24.41 -3.67
C THR A 159 -18.84 24.13 -5.14
N GLN A 160 -19.17 25.17 -5.91
CA GLN A 160 -19.42 25.02 -7.35
C GLN A 160 -18.22 24.43 -8.10
N SER A 161 -17.04 24.96 -7.80
CA SER A 161 -15.80 24.46 -8.38
C SER A 161 -15.57 23.00 -8.02
N GLY A 162 -15.88 22.60 -6.78
CA GLY A 162 -15.66 21.25 -6.30
C GLY A 162 -16.51 20.20 -7.00
N PHE A 163 -17.83 20.44 -7.14
CA PHE A 163 -18.67 19.46 -7.83
C PHE A 163 -18.42 19.47 -9.36
N LYS A 164 -18.01 20.60 -9.94
CA LYS A 164 -17.67 20.65 -11.37
C LYS A 164 -16.51 19.73 -11.73
N THR A 165 -15.53 19.62 -10.84
CA THR A 165 -14.32 18.83 -11.06
C THR A 165 -14.44 17.42 -10.52
N HIS A 166 -15.16 17.19 -9.41
CA HIS A 166 -15.07 15.93 -8.67
C HIS A 166 -16.40 15.24 -8.37
N LEU A 167 -17.54 15.74 -8.87
CA LEU A 167 -18.84 15.13 -8.53
C LEU A 167 -18.96 13.67 -8.99
N PRO A 168 -18.52 13.25 -10.20
CA PRO A 168 -18.52 11.84 -10.57
C PRO A 168 -17.77 10.96 -9.55
N GLU A 169 -16.55 11.37 -9.17
CA GLU A 169 -15.71 10.69 -8.19
C GLU A 169 -16.42 10.61 -6.83
N TRP A 170 -16.94 11.75 -6.36
CA TRP A 170 -17.62 11.81 -5.06
C TRP A 170 -18.86 10.94 -5.00
N LEU A 171 -19.68 10.89 -6.05
CA LEU A 171 -20.88 10.04 -6.09
C LEU A 171 -20.54 8.53 -6.05
N CYS A 172 -19.33 8.17 -6.51
CA CYS A 172 -18.73 6.85 -6.40
C CYS A 172 -17.83 6.69 -5.17
N ARG A 173 -17.94 7.59 -4.17
CA ARG A 173 -17.17 7.59 -2.91
C ARG A 173 -15.65 7.77 -3.03
N GLN A 174 -15.17 8.32 -4.13
CA GLN A 174 -13.74 8.56 -4.36
C GLN A 174 -13.37 10.00 -4.00
N GLY A 175 -12.36 10.17 -3.14
CA GLY A 175 -11.87 11.50 -2.76
C GLY A 175 -12.95 12.42 -2.16
N GLN A 176 -13.97 11.85 -1.50
CA GLN A 176 -15.05 12.63 -0.91
C GLN A 176 -14.52 13.56 0.20
N PRO A 177 -14.84 14.86 0.15
CA PRO A 177 -14.50 15.79 1.22
C PRO A 177 -15.06 15.31 2.56
N LEU A 178 -14.31 15.53 3.63
CA LEU A 178 -14.67 15.11 4.99
C LEU A 178 -16.05 15.63 5.42
N ALA A 179 -16.42 16.85 5.02
CA ALA A 179 -17.74 17.42 5.28
C ALA A 179 -18.89 16.62 4.66
N ILE A 180 -18.70 16.05 3.46
CA ILE A 180 -19.69 15.18 2.81
C ILE A 180 -19.89 13.92 3.66
N GLN A 181 -18.80 13.29 4.10
CA GLN A 181 -18.85 12.07 4.93
C GLN A 181 -19.59 12.32 6.26
N TYR A 182 -19.36 13.46 6.92
CA TYR A 182 -20.09 13.84 8.12
C TYR A 182 -21.57 14.13 7.86
N LEU A 183 -21.90 14.89 6.81
CA LEU A 183 -23.30 15.20 6.45
C LEU A 183 -24.10 13.95 6.04
N LEU A 184 -23.43 12.93 5.50
CA LEU A 184 -24.03 11.62 5.22
C LEU A 184 -24.16 10.72 6.46
N GLY A 185 -23.54 11.08 7.58
CA GLY A 185 -23.53 10.30 8.82
C GLY A 185 -22.56 9.12 8.79
N GLU A 186 -21.57 9.13 7.88
CA GLU A 186 -20.56 8.08 7.73
C GLU A 186 -19.48 8.15 8.82
N LYS A 187 -19.14 9.37 9.27
CA LYS A 187 -18.15 9.62 10.33
C LYS A 187 -18.77 9.81 11.71
N ASP A 188 -19.87 10.57 11.79
CA ASP A 188 -20.61 10.77 13.03
C ASP A 188 -22.10 10.94 12.72
N LYS A 189 -22.93 10.04 13.22
CA LYS A 189 -24.39 10.08 13.04
C LYS A 189 -25.02 11.32 13.67
N ASN A 190 -24.36 11.97 14.64
CA ASN A 190 -24.86 13.20 15.28
C ASN A 190 -24.66 14.46 14.41
N LEU A 191 -23.81 14.40 13.37
CA LEU A 191 -23.56 15.51 12.45
C LEU A 191 -24.26 15.32 11.09
N GLN A 192 -25.09 14.30 10.94
CA GLN A 192 -25.80 14.04 9.69
C GLN A 192 -26.82 15.14 9.35
N SER A 193 -27.11 15.30 8.06
CA SER A 193 -28.21 16.13 7.55
C SER A 193 -29.13 15.29 6.69
N GLU A 194 -30.41 15.21 7.07
CA GLU A 194 -31.42 14.51 6.28
C GLU A 194 -31.64 15.17 4.92
N SER A 195 -31.62 16.50 4.87
CA SER A 195 -31.79 17.25 3.61
C SER A 195 -30.59 17.04 2.67
N PHE A 196 -29.36 16.91 3.20
CA PHE A 196 -28.17 16.58 2.40
C PHE A 196 -28.18 15.11 1.94
N ARG A 197 -28.57 14.18 2.81
CA ARG A 197 -28.72 12.75 2.45
C ARG A 197 -29.76 12.55 1.35
N LYS A 198 -30.86 13.30 1.40
CA LYS A 198 -31.86 13.32 0.33
C LYS A 198 -31.26 13.82 -0.98
N LEU A 199 -30.51 14.92 -0.96
CA LEU A 199 -29.78 15.40 -2.16
C LEU A 199 -28.85 14.30 -2.70
N TRP A 200 -28.02 13.72 -1.85
CA TRP A 200 -26.99 12.77 -2.24
C TRP A 200 -27.57 11.48 -2.84
N SER A 201 -28.59 10.91 -2.19
CA SER A 201 -29.31 9.74 -2.70
C SER A 201 -30.01 10.04 -4.02
N THR A 202 -30.57 11.23 -4.20
CA THR A 202 -31.20 11.64 -5.47
C THR A 202 -30.17 11.71 -6.60
N LEU A 203 -28.99 12.28 -6.35
CA LEU A 203 -27.90 12.34 -7.34
C LEU A 203 -27.38 10.95 -7.71
N ARG A 204 -27.17 10.06 -6.73
CA ARG A 204 -26.77 8.67 -6.97
C ARG A 204 -27.84 7.91 -7.75
N ASN A 205 -29.11 8.02 -7.36
CA ASN A 205 -30.21 7.38 -8.07
C ASN A 205 -30.32 7.85 -9.52
N PHE A 206 -30.05 9.12 -9.82
CA PHE A 206 -30.00 9.59 -11.20
C PHE A 206 -28.82 9.01 -11.97
N ARG A 207 -27.64 8.95 -11.35
CA ARG A 207 -26.44 8.36 -11.94
C ARG A 207 -26.64 6.88 -12.31
N TYR A 208 -27.26 6.10 -11.42
CA TYR A 208 -27.61 4.69 -11.66
C TYR A 208 -28.90 4.51 -12.49
N GLN A 209 -29.39 5.57 -13.16
CA GLN A 209 -30.58 5.54 -14.02
C GLN A 209 -31.90 5.13 -13.33
N HIS A 210 -31.98 5.20 -11.99
CA HIS A 210 -33.19 4.88 -11.22
C HIS A 210 -34.25 6.00 -11.24
N ILE A 211 -33.88 7.23 -11.61
CA ILE A 211 -34.80 8.37 -11.74
C ILE A 211 -34.56 9.16 -13.02
N THR A 212 -35.59 9.84 -13.53
CA THR A 212 -35.48 10.64 -14.76
C THR A 212 -34.84 12.01 -14.52
N LYS A 213 -34.28 12.61 -15.57
CA LYS A 213 -33.71 13.98 -15.52
C LYS A 213 -34.74 15.03 -15.08
N ILE A 214 -36.01 14.85 -15.43
CA ILE A 214 -37.11 15.74 -15.02
C ILE A 214 -37.32 15.65 -13.51
N LYS A 215 -37.39 14.43 -12.96
CA LYS A 215 -37.54 14.19 -11.52
C LYS A 215 -36.33 14.71 -10.74
N LEU A 216 -35.11 14.48 -11.24
CA LEU A 216 -33.89 15.04 -10.65
C LEU A 216 -33.97 16.58 -10.60
N ARG A 217 -34.31 17.24 -11.72
CA ARG A 217 -34.38 18.71 -11.77
C ARG A 217 -35.37 19.27 -10.75
N GLN A 218 -36.52 18.60 -10.57
CA GLN A 218 -37.52 18.98 -9.58
C GLN A 218 -36.97 18.87 -8.15
N GLU A 219 -36.33 17.75 -7.80
CA GLU A 219 -35.75 17.55 -6.47
C GLU A 219 -34.57 18.50 -6.19
N LEU A 220 -33.70 18.75 -7.18
CA LEU A 220 -32.59 19.71 -7.05
C LEU A 220 -33.10 21.13 -6.83
N SER A 221 -34.20 21.53 -7.48
CA SER A 221 -34.80 22.87 -7.29
C SER A 221 -35.36 23.11 -5.88
N GLN A 222 -35.65 22.04 -5.14
CA GLN A 222 -36.15 22.10 -3.77
C GLN A 222 -35.03 21.93 -2.72
N SER A 223 -33.83 21.53 -3.15
CA SER A 223 -32.72 21.23 -2.25
C SER A 223 -32.11 22.52 -1.67
N PRO A 224 -31.97 22.65 -0.34
CA PRO A 224 -31.29 23.81 0.27
C PRO A 224 -29.82 23.91 -0.10
N TRP A 225 -29.21 22.80 -0.51
CA TRP A 225 -27.78 22.66 -0.78
C TRP A 225 -27.40 23.04 -2.21
N ILE A 226 -28.36 23.22 -3.12
CA ILE A 226 -28.10 23.54 -4.52
C ILE A 226 -28.62 24.94 -4.85
N LEU A 227 -27.77 25.79 -5.44
CA LEU A 227 -28.20 27.08 -5.97
C LEU A 227 -28.87 26.90 -7.34
N PRO A 228 -29.90 27.70 -7.69
CA PRO A 228 -30.65 27.52 -8.94
C PRO A 228 -29.78 27.50 -10.21
N ASN A 229 -28.72 28.29 -10.23
CA ASN A 229 -27.76 28.37 -11.34
C ASN A 229 -26.81 27.17 -11.44
N TRP A 230 -26.76 26.28 -10.43
CA TRP A 230 -25.92 25.08 -10.46
C TRP A 230 -26.63 23.89 -11.10
N ILE A 231 -27.96 23.90 -11.17
CA ILE A 231 -28.77 22.70 -11.47
C ILE A 231 -28.35 22.05 -12.79
N ASP A 232 -28.21 22.82 -13.87
CA ASP A 232 -27.87 22.28 -15.19
C ASP A 232 -26.47 21.65 -15.23
N GLU A 233 -25.48 22.33 -14.66
CA GLU A 233 -24.09 21.86 -14.59
C GLU A 233 -23.96 20.63 -13.67
N LEU A 234 -24.70 20.62 -12.57
CA LEU A 234 -24.70 19.53 -11.60
C LEU A 234 -25.35 18.27 -12.18
N ILE A 235 -26.43 18.41 -12.95
CA ILE A 235 -27.02 17.30 -13.73
C ILE A 235 -26.00 16.76 -14.73
N GLN A 236 -25.32 17.64 -15.48
CA GLN A 236 -24.31 17.23 -16.45
C GLN A 236 -23.16 16.47 -15.78
N CYS A 237 -22.61 17.01 -14.68
CA CYS A 237 -21.53 16.38 -13.93
C CYS A 237 -21.95 15.05 -13.30
N ALA A 238 -23.18 14.90 -12.79
CA ALA A 238 -23.63 13.63 -12.23
C ALA A 238 -23.59 12.46 -13.24
N THR A 239 -23.71 12.76 -14.55
CA THR A 239 -23.67 11.81 -15.66
C THR A 239 -22.35 11.77 -16.42
N LYS A 240 -21.36 12.60 -16.07
CA LYS A 240 -20.06 12.55 -16.75
C LYS A 240 -19.44 11.17 -16.54
N LYS A 241 -19.00 10.55 -17.64
CA LYS A 241 -18.11 9.38 -17.61
C LYS A 241 -16.83 9.81 -16.91
N LEU A 242 -16.27 8.93 -16.08
CA LEU A 242 -14.97 9.15 -15.47
C LEU A 242 -13.92 9.04 -16.58
N GLU A 243 -13.56 10.17 -17.20
CA GLU A 243 -12.44 10.19 -18.15
C GLU A 243 -11.14 10.02 -17.36
N LEU A 244 -10.57 8.83 -17.47
CA LEU A 244 -9.23 8.48 -17.00
C LEU A 244 -8.17 9.17 -17.87
N SER A 245 -7.98 10.46 -17.64
CA SER A 245 -6.80 11.17 -18.14
C SER A 245 -6.55 12.41 -17.30
N ASP A 246 -5.29 12.56 -16.86
CA ASP A 246 -4.69 13.64 -16.05
C ASP A 246 -4.63 13.47 -14.52
N ARG A 247 -4.52 12.23 -14.03
CA ARG A 247 -3.81 11.94 -12.76
C ARG A 247 -2.57 11.06 -12.90
N THR A 248 -2.38 10.44 -14.06
CA THR A 248 -1.22 9.63 -14.42
C THR A 248 -0.02 10.47 -14.87
N LEU A 249 0.43 11.42 -14.04
CA LEU A 249 1.79 11.97 -14.08
C LEU A 249 2.21 12.46 -12.67
N GLN A 250 2.10 11.59 -11.67
CA GLN A 250 2.94 11.66 -10.47
C GLN A 250 3.43 10.26 -10.11
N ASN A 251 4.25 9.68 -10.99
CA ASN A 251 5.21 8.66 -10.56
C ASN A 251 6.26 9.34 -9.65
N PRO A 252 6.85 8.60 -8.70
CA PRO A 252 7.70 9.16 -7.65
C PRO A 252 8.97 9.73 -8.29
N VAL A 253 9.03 11.05 -8.34
CA VAL A 253 10.29 11.74 -8.62
C VAL A 253 11.20 11.49 -7.42
N THR A 254 12.29 10.77 -7.68
CA THR A 254 13.55 10.90 -6.98
C THR A 254 13.89 12.38 -6.83
N THR A 255 13.60 12.94 -5.65
CA THR A 255 14.18 14.19 -5.20
C THR A 255 14.75 13.98 -3.81
N SER A 256 16.06 14.18 -3.74
CA SER A 256 16.86 14.26 -2.54
C SER A 256 16.30 15.27 -1.53
N SER A 257 16.28 14.86 -0.27
CA SER A 257 16.24 15.65 0.97
C SER A 257 14.99 16.49 1.28
N ASN A 258 14.49 16.24 2.49
CA ASN A 258 13.59 17.02 3.35
C ASN A 258 12.09 16.71 3.29
N LEU A 259 11.64 16.02 4.35
CA LEU A 259 10.31 16.05 4.97
C LEU A 259 9.14 16.25 4.00
N VAL A 260 8.87 15.22 3.19
CA VAL A 260 7.54 15.00 2.64
C VAL A 260 6.86 14.04 3.59
N GLU A 261 5.84 14.52 4.33
CA GLU A 261 4.84 13.63 4.91
C GLU A 261 4.30 12.78 3.75
N GLU A 262 4.64 11.49 3.72
CA GLU A 262 4.15 10.55 2.73
C GLU A 262 2.63 10.67 2.64
N LEU A 263 2.11 11.06 1.47
CA LEU A 263 0.69 11.01 1.19
C LEU A 263 0.20 9.58 1.50
N PRO A 264 -0.94 9.41 2.20
CA PRO A 264 -1.44 8.09 2.53
C PRO A 264 -1.68 7.31 1.23
N GLN A 265 -1.16 6.08 1.15
CA GLN A 265 -1.50 5.13 0.10
C GLN A 265 -3.03 5.09 -0.02
N ILE A 266 -3.53 5.40 -1.22
CA ILE A 266 -4.95 5.40 -1.51
C ILE A 266 -5.36 3.93 -1.62
N SER A 267 -5.86 3.34 -0.54
CA SER A 267 -6.31 1.95 -0.52
C SER A 267 -7.62 1.78 -1.29
N PHE A 268 -7.77 0.67 -2.01
CA PHE A 268 -9.04 0.28 -2.64
C PHE A 268 -10.14 -0.13 -1.64
N LEU A 269 -9.84 -0.18 -0.33
CA LEU A 269 -10.78 -0.56 0.74
C LEU A 269 -10.87 0.48 1.86
N THR A 270 -12.05 0.62 2.45
CA THR A 270 -12.24 1.38 3.70
C THR A 270 -11.67 0.62 4.91
N THR A 271 -11.46 1.33 6.02
CA THR A 271 -11.09 0.69 7.31
C THR A 271 -12.14 -0.35 7.74
N PRO A 272 -11.73 -1.56 8.19
CA PRO A 272 -12.64 -2.60 8.66
C PRO A 272 -13.54 -2.15 9.80
N ARG A 273 -14.81 -2.58 9.78
CA ARG A 273 -15.80 -2.32 10.83
C ARG A 273 -16.33 -3.63 11.39
N LEU A 274 -16.38 -3.75 12.72
CA LEU A 274 -16.99 -4.91 13.37
C LEU A 274 -18.52 -4.82 13.30
N ARG A 275 -19.16 -5.80 12.68
CA ARG A 275 -20.59 -6.02 12.70
C ARG A 275 -20.87 -7.28 13.51
N TRP A 276 -21.54 -7.12 14.65
CA TRP A 276 -21.90 -8.26 15.48
C TRP A 276 -23.27 -8.10 16.11
N GLN A 277 -24.08 -9.14 15.98
CA GLN A 277 -25.34 -9.32 16.70
C GLN A 277 -25.24 -10.66 17.45
N PRO A 278 -25.63 -10.75 18.73
CA PRO A 278 -25.42 -11.93 19.57
C PRO A 278 -25.86 -13.29 18.99
N LEU A 279 -26.84 -13.32 18.08
CA LEU A 279 -27.34 -14.54 17.44
C LEU A 279 -26.51 -14.99 16.23
N ASN A 280 -25.63 -14.14 15.72
CA ASN A 280 -24.82 -14.35 14.52
C ASN A 280 -23.32 -14.29 14.89
N PRO A 281 -22.44 -14.96 14.12
CA PRO A 281 -21.01 -14.81 14.30
C PRO A 281 -20.59 -13.34 14.07
N PRO A 282 -19.54 -12.85 14.76
CA PRO A 282 -18.98 -11.54 14.48
C PRO A 282 -18.35 -11.52 13.09
N GLU A 283 -18.57 -10.43 12.36
CA GLU A 283 -18.06 -10.23 11.01
C GLU A 283 -17.33 -8.89 10.92
N PHE A 284 -16.22 -8.85 10.20
CA PHE A 284 -15.59 -7.58 9.81
C PHE A 284 -16.02 -7.22 8.41
N VAL A 285 -16.35 -5.95 8.21
CA VAL A 285 -16.94 -5.47 6.96
C VAL A 285 -16.13 -4.30 6.41
N CYS A 286 -15.79 -4.39 5.12
CA CYS A 286 -15.11 -3.34 4.36
C CYS A 286 -15.96 -2.95 3.14
N GLU A 287 -15.84 -1.68 2.73
CA GLU A 287 -16.44 -1.18 1.50
C GLU A 287 -15.35 -0.86 0.48
N LEU A 288 -15.66 -1.06 -0.81
CA LEU A 288 -14.77 -0.70 -1.92
C LEU A 288 -14.72 0.82 -2.12
N GLN A 289 -13.54 1.33 -2.43
CA GLN A 289 -13.27 2.73 -2.78
C GLN A 289 -12.13 2.81 -3.81
N ASN A 290 -11.94 3.96 -4.47
CA ASN A 290 -10.77 4.24 -5.31
C ASN A 290 -10.52 3.31 -6.54
N LEU A 291 -11.54 2.58 -7.03
CA LEU A 291 -11.43 1.61 -8.15
C LEU A 291 -11.24 2.18 -9.58
N VAL A 292 -11.04 3.49 -9.77
CA VAL A 292 -11.01 4.08 -11.15
C VAL A 292 -9.72 3.73 -11.89
N GLU A 293 -8.62 3.48 -11.21
CA GLU A 293 -7.31 3.30 -11.85
C GLU A 293 -7.10 1.89 -12.44
N LEU A 294 -8.12 1.04 -12.37
CA LEU A 294 -8.10 -0.33 -12.88
C LEU A 294 -8.41 -0.35 -14.39
N GLY A 295 -7.60 -1.08 -15.16
CA GLY A 295 -7.64 -1.08 -16.63
C GLY A 295 -8.30 -2.29 -17.30
N GLU A 296 -8.39 -3.42 -16.60
CA GLU A 296 -8.87 -4.71 -17.13
C GLU A 296 -10.38 -4.89 -16.96
N ASP A 297 -10.96 -5.85 -17.70
CA ASP A 297 -12.41 -6.07 -17.70
C ASP A 297 -12.92 -6.79 -16.43
N GLU A 298 -12.05 -7.53 -15.74
CA GLU A 298 -12.40 -8.23 -14.51
C GLU A 298 -11.26 -8.29 -13.49
N TYR A 299 -11.64 -8.28 -12.20
CA TYR A 299 -10.71 -8.49 -11.09
C TYR A 299 -11.35 -9.33 -9.99
N ASP A 300 -10.57 -10.22 -9.39
CA ASP A 300 -10.96 -10.99 -8.21
C ASP A 300 -10.36 -10.36 -6.95
N ILE A 301 -11.18 -10.19 -5.92
CA ILE A 301 -10.76 -9.68 -4.61
C ILE A 301 -10.64 -10.85 -3.64
N PHE A 302 -9.50 -10.94 -2.97
CA PHE A 302 -9.25 -11.90 -1.90
C PHE A 302 -9.02 -11.17 -0.58
N LEU A 303 -9.63 -11.68 0.50
CA LEU A 303 -9.34 -11.29 1.87
C LEU A 303 -8.67 -12.47 2.57
N GLY A 304 -7.37 -12.38 2.80
CA GLY A 304 -6.53 -13.50 3.17
C GLY A 304 -6.50 -14.53 2.05
N ASN A 305 -6.86 -15.78 2.36
CA ASN A 305 -7.04 -16.83 1.35
C ASN A 305 -8.47 -16.90 0.78
N HIS A 306 -9.40 -16.10 1.30
CA HIS A 306 -10.80 -16.22 0.94
C HIS A 306 -11.14 -15.31 -0.23
N PHE A 307 -11.71 -15.88 -1.29
CA PHE A 307 -12.36 -15.11 -2.35
C PHE A 307 -13.51 -14.30 -1.75
N ALA A 308 -13.48 -12.98 -1.94
CA ALA A 308 -14.41 -12.06 -1.32
C ALA A 308 -15.44 -11.50 -2.31
N ASP A 309 -15.03 -11.11 -3.52
CA ASP A 309 -15.91 -10.56 -4.56
C ASP A 309 -15.21 -10.53 -5.93
N ARG A 310 -15.98 -10.38 -7.01
CA ARG A 310 -15.48 -10.15 -8.37
C ARG A 310 -15.95 -8.80 -8.90
N LEU A 311 -15.01 -7.99 -9.34
CA LEU A 311 -15.25 -6.73 -10.02
C LEU A 311 -15.42 -6.97 -11.52
N ILE A 312 -16.53 -6.51 -12.10
CA ILE A 312 -16.79 -6.59 -13.54
C ILE A 312 -16.89 -5.19 -14.12
N ARG A 313 -16.00 -4.84 -15.05
CA ARG A 313 -15.98 -3.53 -15.69
C ARG A 313 -17.22 -3.33 -16.57
N GLN A 314 -17.84 -2.17 -16.43
CA GLN A 314 -19.01 -1.74 -17.17
C GLN A 314 -18.62 -0.82 -18.34
N GLU A 315 -19.51 -0.63 -19.32
CA GLU A 315 -19.28 0.23 -20.48
C GLU A 315 -19.02 1.73 -20.15
N ASP A 316 -19.33 2.14 -18.92
CA ASP A 316 -19.07 3.49 -18.41
C ASP A 316 -17.72 3.63 -17.68
N GLY A 317 -16.94 2.54 -17.61
CA GLY A 317 -15.65 2.45 -16.92
C GLY A 317 -15.73 2.19 -15.43
N SER A 318 -16.93 2.07 -14.85
CA SER A 318 -17.11 1.65 -13.45
C SER A 318 -17.01 0.13 -13.29
N TYR A 319 -16.83 -0.34 -12.06
CA TYR A 319 -16.87 -1.77 -11.75
C TYR A 319 -18.15 -2.10 -10.99
N LEU A 320 -18.89 -3.09 -11.49
CA LEU A 320 -19.98 -3.73 -10.78
C LEU A 320 -19.38 -4.69 -9.76
N HIS A 321 -19.92 -4.66 -8.54
CA HIS A 321 -19.53 -5.53 -7.45
C HIS A 321 -20.75 -5.77 -6.56
N GLU A 322 -20.82 -6.92 -5.90
CA GLU A 322 -21.97 -7.28 -5.08
C GLU A 322 -21.68 -7.03 -3.59
N SER A 323 -22.36 -6.03 -3.02
CA SER A 323 -22.43 -5.81 -1.57
C SER A 323 -21.13 -5.36 -0.89
N GLU A 324 -21.15 -5.30 0.45
CA GLU A 324 -19.98 -5.03 1.27
C GLU A 324 -19.09 -6.29 1.32
N LEU A 325 -17.75 -6.12 1.37
CA LEU A 325 -16.84 -7.25 1.55
C LEU A 325 -16.88 -7.69 3.01
N VAL A 326 -17.25 -8.96 3.22
CA VAL A 326 -17.44 -9.53 4.56
C VAL A 326 -16.36 -10.55 4.84
N LEU A 327 -15.59 -10.29 5.90
CA LEU A 327 -14.66 -11.24 6.48
C LEU A 327 -15.32 -11.91 7.69
N LYS A 328 -15.63 -13.19 7.56
CA LYS A 328 -16.26 -13.99 8.62
C LYS A 328 -15.18 -14.67 9.45
N GLN A 329 -15.30 -14.61 10.78
CA GLN A 329 -14.52 -15.45 11.70
C GLN A 329 -12.99 -15.42 11.51
N SER A 330 -12.42 -14.24 11.25
CA SER A 330 -10.96 -14.06 11.13
C SER A 330 -10.23 -14.68 12.32
N GLN A 331 -9.24 -15.52 12.06
CA GLN A 331 -8.38 -16.08 13.12
C GLN A 331 -7.24 -15.15 13.51
N SER A 332 -7.13 -14.02 12.82
CA SER A 332 -5.99 -13.12 12.97
C SER A 332 -6.40 -11.66 12.99
N ALA A 333 -5.59 -10.84 13.66
CA ALA A 333 -5.86 -9.43 13.88
C ALA A 333 -5.66 -8.54 12.65
N GLU A 334 -4.93 -9.06 11.66
CA GLU A 334 -4.57 -8.38 10.43
C GLU A 334 -4.77 -9.36 9.27
N VAL A 335 -5.24 -8.85 8.13
CA VAL A 335 -5.54 -9.68 6.94
C VAL A 335 -5.08 -8.94 5.69
N SER A 336 -4.49 -9.67 4.74
CA SER A 336 -4.13 -9.11 3.44
C SER A 336 -5.36 -9.03 2.54
N ALA A 337 -5.63 -7.87 1.95
CA ALA A 337 -6.60 -7.72 0.88
C ALA A 337 -5.88 -7.62 -0.46
N ILE A 338 -6.14 -8.56 -1.36
CA ILE A 338 -5.43 -8.71 -2.63
C ILE A 338 -6.41 -8.53 -3.78
N LEU A 339 -6.04 -7.72 -4.75
CA LEU A 339 -6.74 -7.56 -6.01
C LEU A 339 -5.96 -8.28 -7.10
N LYS A 340 -6.56 -9.28 -7.74
CA LYS A 340 -5.97 -10.04 -8.86
C LYS A 340 -6.72 -9.76 -10.16
N ASN A 341 -6.03 -9.68 -11.29
CA ASN A 341 -6.68 -9.65 -12.59
C ASN A 341 -7.08 -11.06 -13.07
N ALA A 342 -7.74 -11.15 -14.22
CA ALA A 342 -8.10 -12.43 -14.86
C ALA A 342 -6.92 -13.41 -15.06
N ALA A 343 -5.71 -12.87 -15.27
CA ALA A 343 -4.50 -13.68 -15.45
C ALA A 343 -3.92 -14.22 -14.13
N GLY A 344 -4.50 -13.83 -13.00
CA GLY A 344 -4.01 -14.16 -11.66
C GLY A 344 -2.91 -13.22 -11.15
N ASP A 345 -2.52 -12.20 -11.91
CA ASP A 345 -1.50 -11.25 -11.48
C ASP A 345 -2.04 -10.34 -10.38
N VAL A 346 -1.26 -10.17 -9.31
CA VAL A 346 -1.54 -9.24 -8.22
C VAL A 346 -1.38 -7.80 -8.72
N VAL A 347 -2.49 -7.07 -8.74
CA VAL A 347 -2.58 -5.68 -9.16
C VAL A 347 -2.35 -4.76 -7.96
N GLU A 348 -2.96 -5.09 -6.83
CA GLU A 348 -2.80 -4.37 -5.57
C GLU A 348 -2.87 -5.33 -4.39
N SER A 349 -2.13 -5.04 -3.32
CA SER A 349 -2.18 -5.79 -2.06
C SER A 349 -2.06 -4.82 -0.89
N VAL A 350 -3.04 -4.87 0.03
CA VAL A 350 -3.18 -3.93 1.15
C VAL A 350 -3.33 -4.70 2.47
N LEU A 351 -2.67 -4.22 3.53
CA LEU A 351 -2.83 -4.76 4.88
C LEU A 351 -4.05 -4.13 5.58
N LEU A 352 -5.02 -4.95 5.99
CA LEU A 352 -6.16 -4.54 6.79
C LEU A 352 -5.95 -4.90 8.26
N GLN A 353 -6.02 -3.91 9.16
CA GLN A 353 -6.00 -4.14 10.60
C GLN A 353 -7.42 -4.23 11.15
N LEU A 354 -7.80 -5.40 11.65
CA LEU A 354 -9.12 -5.67 12.24
C LEU A 354 -9.15 -5.26 13.73
N TRP A 355 -8.09 -5.56 14.47
CA TRP A 355 -7.86 -5.13 15.85
C TRP A 355 -6.36 -5.02 16.16
N CYS A 356 -6.00 -4.44 17.32
CA CYS A 356 -4.61 -4.47 17.81
C CYS A 356 -4.36 -5.75 18.59
N HIS A 357 -3.55 -6.66 18.05
CA HIS A 357 -3.24 -7.93 18.73
C HIS A 357 -2.44 -7.73 20.04
N ASP A 358 -1.62 -6.68 20.14
CA ASP A 358 -0.76 -6.38 21.29
C ASP A 358 -1.51 -5.69 22.45
N GLU A 359 -2.80 -5.42 22.28
CA GLU A 359 -3.66 -4.83 23.32
C GLU A 359 -4.49 -5.91 24.03
N ASP A 360 -4.49 -5.88 25.37
CA ASP A 360 -5.35 -6.75 26.19
C ASP A 360 -6.85 -6.47 26.02
N LEU A 361 -7.20 -5.26 25.57
CA LEU A 361 -8.57 -4.81 25.36
C LEU A 361 -8.65 -4.00 24.07
N ASN A 362 -9.42 -4.49 23.10
CA ASN A 362 -9.88 -3.74 21.95
C ASN A 362 -11.37 -3.44 22.09
N LEU A 363 -11.76 -2.19 21.88
CA LEU A 363 -13.14 -1.74 22.07
C LEU A 363 -13.76 -1.28 20.77
N PHE A 364 -15.00 -1.70 20.49
CA PHE A 364 -15.75 -1.33 19.29
C PHE A 364 -17.09 -0.68 19.67
N ASP A 365 -17.44 0.43 19.01
CA ASP A 365 -18.79 1.01 19.07
C ASP A 365 -19.71 0.17 18.17
N LEU A 366 -20.68 -0.57 18.72
CA LEU A 366 -21.54 -1.45 17.92
C LEU A 366 -22.50 -0.68 16.98
N GLN A 367 -22.66 0.65 17.15
CA GLN A 367 -23.48 1.46 16.26
C GLN A 367 -22.76 1.84 14.96
N THR A 368 -21.43 1.95 14.99
CA THR A 368 -20.58 2.31 13.84
C THR A 368 -19.67 1.16 13.38
N GLY A 369 -19.46 0.16 14.23
CA GLY A 369 -18.49 -0.92 14.08
C GLY A 369 -17.03 -0.47 14.21
N GLN A 370 -16.76 0.81 14.47
CA GLN A 370 -15.40 1.33 14.52
C GLN A 370 -14.73 1.06 15.87
N ARG A 371 -13.42 0.82 15.81
CA ARG A 371 -12.57 0.68 17.00
C ARG A 371 -12.41 2.03 17.70
N ILE A 372 -12.63 2.07 19.00
CA ILE A 372 -12.49 3.25 19.85
C ILE A 372 -11.07 3.27 20.41
N GLN A 373 -10.32 4.35 20.14
CA GLN A 373 -8.99 4.54 20.72
C GLN A 373 -9.02 5.12 22.14
N ASN A 374 -9.99 6.00 22.44
CA ASN A 374 -10.09 6.64 23.75
C ASN A 374 -11.07 5.92 24.67
N LEU A 375 -10.54 5.03 25.51
CA LEU A 375 -11.31 4.20 26.44
C LEU A 375 -11.88 4.96 27.65
N SER A 376 -11.57 6.26 27.82
CA SER A 376 -11.94 7.04 29.03
C SER A 376 -13.33 7.71 28.98
N LYS A 377 -14.03 7.62 27.84
CA LYS A 377 -15.32 8.31 27.60
C LYS A 377 -16.40 7.35 27.09
N LEU A 378 -16.66 6.28 27.81
CA LEU A 378 -17.74 5.35 27.46
C LEU A 378 -19.08 5.81 28.02
N SER A 379 -20.14 5.58 27.26
CA SER A 379 -21.50 5.93 27.67
C SER A 379 -22.32 4.65 27.87
N PRO A 380 -22.89 4.43 29.08
CA PRO A 380 -23.83 3.33 29.31
C PRO A 380 -25.04 3.32 28.37
N ASN A 381 -25.34 4.44 27.70
CA ASN A 381 -26.44 4.55 26.75
C ASN A 381 -26.14 3.94 25.36
N LYS A 382 -24.90 3.51 25.11
CA LYS A 382 -24.47 2.84 23.89
C LYS A 382 -24.14 1.38 24.16
N SER A 383 -24.13 0.58 23.09
CA SER A 383 -23.67 -0.81 23.13
C SER A 383 -22.25 -0.91 22.59
N TYR A 384 -21.43 -1.77 23.19
CA TYR A 384 -20.03 -1.94 22.81
C TYR A 384 -19.66 -3.42 22.69
N ALA A 385 -18.65 -3.70 21.89
CA ALA A 385 -17.99 -5.00 21.83
C ALA A 385 -16.60 -4.88 22.46
N LEU A 386 -16.29 -5.75 23.42
CA LEU A 386 -14.99 -5.80 24.10
C LEU A 386 -14.26 -7.07 23.68
N LEU A 387 -13.21 -6.93 22.90
CA LEU A 387 -12.33 -8.03 22.55
C LEU A 387 -11.16 -8.05 23.53
N VAL A 388 -11.16 -9.04 24.42
CA VAL A 388 -10.29 -9.13 25.60
C VAL A 388 -9.38 -10.35 25.48
N ALA A 389 -8.14 -10.27 25.98
CA ALA A 389 -7.27 -11.45 26.12
C ALA A 389 -8.00 -12.63 26.80
N ASP A 390 -7.75 -13.85 26.31
CA ASP A 390 -8.49 -15.06 26.70
C ASP A 390 -8.41 -15.41 28.19
N ASP A 391 -7.28 -15.14 28.82
CA ASP A 391 -7.01 -15.38 30.24
C ASP A 391 -7.61 -14.31 31.17
N LEU A 392 -8.19 -13.24 30.62
CA LEU A 392 -8.84 -12.18 31.37
C LEU A 392 -10.37 -12.31 31.32
N THR A 393 -11.01 -11.71 32.33
CA THR A 393 -12.47 -11.78 32.53
C THR A 393 -13.05 -10.38 32.73
N VAL A 394 -14.22 -10.14 32.14
CA VAL A 394 -14.99 -8.91 32.35
C VAL A 394 -15.93 -9.14 33.53
N GLU A 395 -15.97 -8.19 34.47
CA GLU A 395 -16.81 -8.25 35.66
C GLU A 395 -17.67 -6.97 35.78
N PRO A 396 -19.00 -7.07 36.02
CA PRO A 396 -19.79 -8.30 36.04
C PRO A 396 -19.79 -8.97 34.66
N GLU A 397 -19.83 -10.31 34.64
CA GLU A 397 -19.73 -11.08 33.39
C GLU A 397 -20.90 -10.74 32.45
N PRO A 398 -20.63 -10.28 31.22
CA PRO A 398 -21.66 -10.02 30.24
C PRO A 398 -22.39 -11.31 29.82
N ASN A 399 -23.70 -11.24 29.62
CA ASN A 399 -24.54 -12.40 29.30
C ASN A 399 -24.25 -13.04 27.93
N CYS A 400 -23.45 -12.40 27.08
CA CYS A 400 -23.14 -12.88 25.75
C CYS A 400 -21.66 -12.61 25.42
N TRP A 401 -20.95 -13.67 25.05
CA TRP A 401 -19.61 -13.61 24.50
C TRP A 401 -19.36 -14.77 23.53
N CYS A 402 -18.38 -14.62 22.65
CA CYS A 402 -17.88 -15.70 21.79
C CYS A 402 -16.34 -15.65 21.70
N GLN A 403 -15.74 -16.76 21.31
CA GLN A 403 -14.30 -16.80 21.00
C GLN A 403 -14.07 -16.16 19.62
N LEU A 404 -13.04 -15.33 19.51
CA LEU A 404 -12.56 -14.76 18.25
C LEU A 404 -11.03 -14.80 18.29
N ALA A 405 -10.41 -15.65 17.46
CA ALA A 405 -8.98 -15.95 17.51
C ALA A 405 -8.54 -16.38 18.92
N ASP A 406 -7.45 -15.79 19.44
CA ASP A 406 -6.91 -15.98 20.79
C ASP A 406 -7.56 -15.06 21.86
N LYS A 407 -8.73 -14.49 21.57
CA LYS A 407 -9.42 -13.51 22.44
C LYS A 407 -10.90 -13.84 22.63
N LYS A 408 -11.46 -13.31 23.72
CA LYS A 408 -12.91 -13.37 24.02
C LYS A 408 -13.57 -12.06 23.62
N LEU A 409 -14.59 -12.13 22.78
CA LEU A 409 -15.41 -11.00 22.38
C LEU A 409 -16.69 -10.94 23.21
N TYR A 410 -16.79 -9.97 24.12
CA TYR A 410 -17.96 -9.75 24.99
C TYR A 410 -18.90 -8.70 24.41
N TYR A 411 -20.21 -8.94 24.54
CA TYR A 411 -21.26 -7.99 24.14
C TYR A 411 -21.74 -7.18 25.34
N LEU A 412 -21.45 -5.87 25.37
CA LEU A 412 -22.03 -4.95 26.34
C LEU A 412 -23.28 -4.28 25.75
N ALA A 413 -24.45 -4.76 26.19
CA ALA A 413 -25.73 -4.17 25.83
C ALA A 413 -25.90 -2.78 26.46
N LYS A 414 -26.69 -1.93 25.81
CA LYS A 414 -27.14 -0.64 26.36
C LYS A 414 -27.69 -0.82 27.79
N GLY A 415 -27.19 -0.01 28.72
CA GLY A 415 -27.50 -0.09 30.15
C GLY A 415 -26.48 -0.89 30.98
N TRP A 416 -25.30 -1.17 30.43
CA TRP A 416 -24.20 -1.85 31.15
C TRP A 416 -23.71 -1.06 32.38
N SER A 417 -23.17 -1.77 33.38
CA SER A 417 -22.77 -1.18 34.68
C SER A 417 -21.52 -0.31 34.58
N GLN A 418 -21.52 0.89 35.15
CA GLN A 418 -20.31 1.73 35.22
C GLN A 418 -19.18 1.11 36.06
N GLU A 419 -19.49 0.11 36.89
CA GLU A 419 -18.51 -0.65 37.65
C GLU A 419 -17.80 -1.73 36.81
N THR A 420 -18.14 -1.86 35.52
CA THR A 420 -17.53 -2.85 34.63
C THR A 420 -16.01 -2.71 34.63
N GLN A 421 -15.33 -3.77 35.05
CA GLN A 421 -13.89 -3.88 35.17
C GLN A 421 -13.38 -5.12 34.43
N ILE A 422 -12.09 -5.14 34.14
CA ILE A 422 -11.41 -6.33 33.61
C ILE A 422 -10.42 -6.80 34.66
N SER A 423 -10.44 -8.09 34.97
CA SER A 423 -9.51 -8.69 35.93
C SER A 423 -8.06 -8.32 35.57
N GLN A 424 -7.25 -8.05 36.59
CA GLN A 424 -5.82 -7.69 36.48
C GLN A 424 -5.46 -6.37 35.76
N LEU A 425 -6.31 -5.79 34.90
CA LEU A 425 -5.93 -4.63 34.07
C LEU A 425 -6.05 -3.26 34.75
N ALA A 426 -6.60 -3.18 35.96
CA ALA A 426 -6.95 -1.93 36.64
C ALA A 426 -7.75 -0.96 35.74
N TRP A 427 -8.49 -1.51 34.78
CA TRP A 427 -9.34 -0.76 33.85
C TRP A 427 -10.79 -0.78 34.38
N GLN A 428 -11.42 0.40 34.41
CA GLN A 428 -12.82 0.56 34.79
C GLN A 428 -13.50 1.51 33.81
N ALA A 429 -14.71 1.15 33.38
CA ALA A 429 -15.33 1.74 32.21
C ALA A 429 -15.76 3.21 32.36
N THR A 430 -15.88 3.79 33.57
CA THR A 430 -16.02 5.25 33.74
C THR A 430 -15.81 5.82 35.16
N VAL A 431 -15.23 7.03 35.20
CA VAL A 431 -15.24 8.08 36.27
C VAL A 431 -14.28 7.96 37.47
N ALA A 432 -12.98 7.93 37.21
CA ALA A 432 -12.02 8.70 38.02
C ALA A 432 -10.84 9.08 37.11
N PRO A 433 -10.16 10.22 37.34
CA PRO A 433 -8.81 10.38 36.77
C PRO A 433 -8.01 9.11 37.07
N PRO A 434 -7.15 8.61 36.15
CA PRO A 434 -6.35 7.42 36.41
C PRO A 434 -5.74 7.59 37.79
N LYS A 435 -5.99 6.62 38.70
CA LYS A 435 -5.46 6.69 40.07
C LYS A 435 -3.99 7.06 39.94
N THR A 436 -3.59 8.19 40.53
CA THR A 436 -2.20 8.64 40.49
C THR A 436 -1.33 7.48 40.93
N GLN A 437 -0.45 7.03 40.05
CA GLN A 437 0.41 5.90 40.32
C GLN A 437 1.19 6.18 41.61
N PRO A 438 1.32 5.21 42.53
CA PRO A 438 2.10 5.42 43.73
C PRO A 438 3.53 5.86 43.37
N PRO A 439 4.11 6.87 44.04
CA PRO A 439 5.42 7.42 43.65
C PRO A 439 6.55 6.39 43.59
N TRP A 440 6.44 5.32 44.39
CA TRP A 440 7.41 4.21 44.40
C TRP A 440 7.46 3.43 43.08
N THR A 441 6.42 3.54 42.24
CA THR A 441 6.36 2.88 40.94
C THR A 441 7.15 3.59 39.83
N GLU A 442 7.49 4.87 40.01
CA GLU A 442 8.26 5.65 39.01
C GLU A 442 9.72 5.19 38.91
N GLN A 443 10.28 4.67 40.01
CA GLN A 443 11.69 4.25 40.10
C GLN A 443 11.95 2.86 39.50
N LEU A 444 10.90 2.13 39.11
CA LEU A 444 10.99 0.78 38.58
C LEU A 444 11.45 0.79 37.12
N GLN A 445 12.69 0.34 36.91
CA GLN A 445 13.27 0.10 35.60
C GLN A 445 12.97 -1.33 35.13
N VAL A 446 12.82 -1.47 33.81
CA VAL A 446 12.66 -2.76 33.14
C VAL A 446 13.69 -2.82 32.02
N VAL A 447 14.50 -3.87 32.03
CA VAL A 447 15.60 -4.06 31.08
C VAL A 447 15.43 -5.43 30.43
N ALA A 448 15.72 -5.51 29.14
CA ALA A 448 15.75 -6.76 28.39
C ALA A 448 17.20 -7.17 28.10
N HIS A 449 17.47 -8.48 28.12
CA HIS A 449 18.75 -9.03 27.69
C HIS A 449 18.55 -10.29 26.83
N PRO A 450 19.18 -10.39 25.63
CA PRO A 450 19.94 -9.34 24.95
C PRO A 450 19.03 -8.22 24.41
N VAL A 451 19.60 -7.04 24.13
CA VAL A 451 18.87 -5.90 23.51
C VAL A 451 18.84 -6.03 21.98
N CYS A 452 19.91 -6.57 21.40
CA CYS A 452 20.02 -6.94 19.99
C CYS A 452 19.67 -8.42 19.83
N ILE A 453 18.67 -8.73 19.01
CA ILE A 453 18.12 -10.08 18.91
C ILE A 453 17.58 -10.39 17.51
N LYS A 454 17.60 -11.65 17.09
CA LYS A 454 16.89 -12.08 15.88
C LYS A 454 15.43 -12.38 16.19
N LEU A 455 14.54 -12.07 15.26
CA LEU A 455 13.17 -12.54 15.31
C LEU A 455 13.13 -14.07 15.52
N GLY A 456 12.29 -14.50 16.46
CA GLY A 456 12.17 -15.89 16.89
C GLY A 456 13.06 -16.29 18.07
N GLU A 457 14.06 -15.50 18.45
CA GLU A 457 14.90 -15.77 19.63
C GLU A 457 14.23 -15.31 20.94
N ILE A 458 14.84 -15.65 22.08
CA ILE A 458 14.30 -15.39 23.41
C ILE A 458 15.11 -14.28 24.11
N ILE A 459 14.40 -13.29 24.67
CA ILE A 459 14.96 -12.35 25.66
C ILE A 459 14.60 -12.77 27.08
N THR A 460 15.41 -12.34 28.05
CA THR A 460 15.06 -12.36 29.47
C THR A 460 14.75 -10.94 29.94
N ILE A 461 13.64 -10.78 30.65
CA ILE A 461 13.22 -9.49 31.22
C ILE A 461 13.65 -9.41 32.68
N GLN A 462 14.42 -8.37 32.99
CA GLN A 462 14.86 -8.05 34.33
C GLN A 462 14.13 -6.82 34.85
N THR A 463 13.51 -6.99 36.01
CA THR A 463 12.81 -5.95 36.76
C THR A 463 13.46 -5.87 38.15
N PRO A 464 14.58 -5.14 38.30
CA PRO A 464 15.21 -4.96 39.61
C PRO A 464 14.24 -4.20 40.52
N VAL A 465 13.58 -4.94 41.41
CA VAL A 465 12.64 -4.42 42.41
C VAL A 465 13.25 -4.60 43.80
N SER A 466 12.94 -3.69 44.72
CA SER A 466 13.36 -3.82 46.11
C SER A 466 12.61 -4.97 46.80
N ASN A 467 13.20 -5.57 47.84
CA ASN A 467 12.65 -6.77 48.51
C ASN A 467 11.25 -6.58 49.12
N ASP A 468 10.77 -5.34 49.26
CA ASP A 468 9.45 -4.96 49.77
C ASP A 468 8.37 -4.86 48.67
N ILE A 469 8.73 -5.10 47.39
CA ILE A 469 7.83 -5.07 46.24
C ILE A 469 7.69 -6.47 45.65
N GLU A 470 6.45 -6.96 45.61
CA GLU A 470 6.09 -8.22 44.96
C GLU A 470 5.54 -7.97 43.55
N ILE A 471 5.98 -8.76 42.58
CA ILE A 471 5.44 -8.74 41.22
C ILE A 471 4.32 -9.78 41.14
N LEU A 472 3.10 -9.31 40.93
CA LEU A 472 1.90 -10.16 40.86
C LEU A 472 1.74 -10.80 39.48
N PHE A 473 2.03 -10.05 38.42
CA PHE A 473 1.99 -10.54 37.04
C PHE A 473 2.83 -9.64 36.13
N ILE A 474 3.26 -10.19 34.99
CA ILE A 474 3.82 -9.46 33.86
C ILE A 474 3.09 -9.94 32.61
N ARG A 475 2.66 -9.01 31.76
CA ARG A 475 2.12 -9.29 30.43
C ARG A 475 2.98 -8.59 29.40
N ALA A 476 3.26 -9.28 28.30
CA ALA A 476 3.93 -8.72 27.12
C ALA A 476 2.93 -8.70 25.96
N GLY A 477 2.64 -7.51 25.44
CA GLY A 477 1.50 -7.29 24.57
C GLY A 477 0.22 -7.72 25.27
N SER A 478 -0.48 -8.70 24.69
CA SER A 478 -1.70 -9.27 25.26
C SER A 478 -1.52 -10.63 25.93
N LYS A 479 -0.28 -11.13 26.08
CA LYS A 479 0.01 -12.47 26.62
C LYS A 479 0.60 -12.43 28.03
N PRO A 480 0.16 -13.29 28.97
CA PRO A 480 0.78 -13.41 30.28
C PRO A 480 2.18 -14.03 30.16
N MET A 481 3.11 -13.57 31.01
CA MET A 481 4.46 -14.11 31.11
C MET A 481 4.63 -15.01 32.33
N ASN A 482 5.48 -16.02 32.20
CA ASN A 482 5.91 -16.84 33.32
C ASN A 482 6.89 -16.04 34.21
N LEU A 483 6.53 -15.83 35.48
CA LEU A 483 7.28 -14.99 36.43
C LEU A 483 8.59 -15.61 36.94
N GLU A 484 8.72 -16.95 36.88
CA GLU A 484 9.91 -17.67 37.32
C GLU A 484 11.03 -17.56 36.28
N THR A 485 10.69 -17.80 35.02
CA THR A 485 11.64 -17.79 33.91
C THR A 485 11.88 -16.40 33.35
N ARG A 486 10.84 -15.55 33.31
CA ARG A 486 10.85 -14.19 32.72
C ARG A 486 11.42 -14.15 31.29
N CYS A 487 11.27 -15.25 30.57
CA CYS A 487 11.68 -15.39 29.19
C CYS A 487 10.53 -15.00 28.26
N LEU A 488 10.86 -14.28 27.19
CA LEU A 488 9.92 -13.88 26.16
C LEU A 488 10.52 -14.19 24.79
N ARG A 489 9.85 -15.03 23.99
CA ARG A 489 10.23 -15.23 22.60
C ARG A 489 9.74 -14.05 21.77
N ILE A 490 10.61 -13.47 20.95
CA ILE A 490 10.28 -12.31 20.14
C ILE A 490 9.67 -12.76 18.81
N THR A 491 8.35 -12.82 18.77
CA THR A 491 7.55 -13.21 17.60
C THR A 491 6.54 -12.11 17.24
N PRO A 492 5.97 -12.13 16.03
CA PRO A 492 5.11 -11.02 15.56
C PRO A 492 3.87 -10.73 16.40
N ASP A 493 3.41 -11.71 17.17
CA ASP A 493 2.21 -11.68 18.01
C ASP A 493 2.41 -10.97 19.37
N ILE A 494 3.63 -10.65 19.76
CA ILE A 494 3.94 -10.06 21.07
C ILE A 494 4.22 -8.54 21.01
N PHE A 495 4.19 -7.91 19.83
CA PHE A 495 4.34 -6.46 19.69
C PHE A 495 3.67 -5.91 18.43
N SER A 496 3.02 -4.74 18.56
CA SER A 496 2.58 -3.99 17.40
C SER A 496 3.78 -3.38 16.68
N PHE A 497 3.84 -3.64 15.37
CA PHE A 497 4.80 -2.98 14.52
C PHE A 497 4.36 -1.55 14.27
N ASP A 498 4.99 -0.59 14.95
CA ASP A 498 5.00 0.78 14.44
C ASP A 498 5.89 0.78 13.20
N PHE A 499 5.30 0.54 12.03
CA PHE A 499 6.06 0.36 10.79
C PHE A 499 6.85 1.61 10.36
N SER A 500 6.57 2.77 10.97
CA SER A 500 7.36 4.00 10.82
C SER A 500 8.67 3.98 11.62
N GLN A 501 8.75 3.12 12.64
CA GLN A 501 9.90 3.01 13.53
C GLN A 501 10.69 1.71 13.29
N GLN A 502 11.99 1.77 13.59
CA GLN A 502 12.95 0.70 13.30
C GLN A 502 13.16 -0.27 14.47
N MET A 503 12.55 -0.01 15.62
CA MET A 503 12.66 -0.86 16.81
C MET A 503 11.36 -1.60 17.07
N ALA A 504 11.47 -2.86 17.51
CA ALA A 504 10.32 -3.56 18.05
C ALA A 504 9.99 -2.98 19.43
N LYS A 505 8.74 -2.55 19.61
CA LYS A 505 8.22 -2.01 20.86
C LYS A 505 7.37 -3.04 21.56
N VAL A 506 7.92 -3.72 22.55
CA VAL A 506 7.15 -4.64 23.38
C VAL A 506 6.53 -3.84 24.52
N LYS A 507 5.20 -3.69 24.50
CA LYS A 507 4.43 -3.10 25.60
C LYS A 507 4.36 -4.10 26.74
N LEU A 508 4.75 -3.69 27.93
CA LEU A 508 4.67 -4.48 29.15
C LEU A 508 3.65 -3.90 30.11
N LYS A 509 2.81 -4.78 30.67
CA LYS A 509 1.98 -4.46 31.84
C LYS A 509 2.45 -5.25 33.03
N ILE A 510 2.72 -4.57 34.14
CA ILE A 510 3.28 -5.18 35.33
C ILE A 510 2.37 -4.85 36.52
N GLY A 511 1.81 -5.90 37.12
CA GLY A 511 1.07 -5.82 38.37
C GLY A 511 2.02 -5.92 39.55
N LEU A 512 1.94 -4.97 40.47
CA LEU A 512 2.85 -4.83 41.59
C LEU A 512 2.07 -4.69 42.90
N GLN A 513 2.67 -5.18 43.98
CA GLN A 513 2.17 -4.99 45.34
C GLN A 513 3.30 -4.56 46.27
N LYS A 514 3.04 -3.51 47.06
CA LYS A 514 3.91 -3.07 48.16
C LYS A 514 3.04 -2.89 49.40
N SER A 515 3.21 -3.78 50.38
CA SER A 515 2.31 -3.86 51.55
C SER A 515 0.84 -4.07 51.12
N GLU A 516 -0.08 -3.17 51.48
CA GLU A 516 -1.50 -3.25 51.07
C GLU A 516 -1.80 -2.51 49.75
N GLU A 517 -0.85 -1.75 49.21
CA GLU A 517 -1.04 -1.00 47.96
C GLU A 517 -0.76 -1.88 46.74
N LYS A 518 -1.72 -1.93 45.80
CA LYS A 518 -1.57 -2.55 44.48
C LYS A 518 -1.51 -1.48 43.40
N ALA A 519 -0.63 -1.70 42.42
CA ALA A 519 -0.49 -0.82 41.27
C ALA A 519 -0.27 -1.64 39.99
N VAL A 520 -0.75 -1.10 38.86
CA VAL A 520 -0.43 -1.62 37.53
C VAL A 520 0.33 -0.53 36.79
N ILE A 521 1.53 -0.87 36.30
CA ILE A 521 2.35 0.03 35.49
C ILE A 521 2.46 -0.47 34.06
N ASN A 522 2.57 0.48 33.13
CA ASN A 522 2.92 0.23 31.75
C ASN A 522 4.39 0.60 31.53
N ARG A 523 5.12 -0.26 30.81
CA ARG A 523 6.51 -0.03 30.38
C ARG A 523 6.65 -0.41 28.90
N GLU A 524 7.59 0.20 28.21
CA GLU A 524 7.90 -0.11 26.81
C GLU A 524 9.33 -0.60 26.75
N LEU A 525 9.53 -1.82 26.25
CA LEU A 525 10.85 -2.33 25.87
C LEU A 525 11.10 -2.02 24.40
N ARG A 526 12.26 -1.44 24.12
CA ARG A 526 12.73 -1.19 22.77
C ARG A 526 13.83 -2.18 22.44
N LEU A 527 13.58 -3.02 21.45
CA LEU A 527 14.49 -4.07 21.04
C LEU A 527 15.03 -3.78 19.64
N ASN A 528 16.32 -4.03 19.47
CA ASN A 528 17.03 -3.98 18.21
C ASN A 528 16.87 -5.33 17.53
N VAL A 529 15.85 -5.43 16.66
CA VAL A 529 15.44 -6.71 16.07
C VAL A 529 15.96 -6.84 14.65
N THR A 530 16.43 -8.04 14.31
CA THR A 530 16.85 -8.42 12.95
C THR A 530 16.06 -9.61 12.44
N GLY A 531 15.78 -9.65 11.13
CA GLY A 531 15.04 -10.74 10.49
C GLY A 531 13.94 -10.21 9.59
N ALA A 532 13.09 -11.09 9.09
CA ALA A 532 11.92 -10.69 8.33
C ALA A 532 10.71 -11.52 8.69
N ILE A 533 9.56 -10.99 8.34
CA ILE A 533 8.26 -11.63 8.46
C ILE A 533 7.45 -11.37 7.21
N TYR A 534 6.49 -12.23 6.98
CA TYR A 534 5.48 -12.04 5.96
C TYR A 534 4.11 -12.39 6.52
N LEU A 535 3.10 -11.65 6.10
CA LEU A 535 1.72 -11.98 6.38
C LEU A 535 1.29 -13.02 5.35
N ASP A 536 1.13 -14.25 5.82
CA ASP A 536 0.46 -15.30 5.05
C ASP A 536 -1.05 -15.01 5.01
N SER A 537 -1.85 -16.00 4.61
CA SER A 537 -3.31 -15.93 4.56
C SER A 537 -3.96 -15.10 5.68
N GLU A 538 -3.60 -15.37 6.94
CA GLU A 538 -4.12 -14.63 8.09
C GLU A 538 -3.03 -14.29 9.13
N ASP A 539 -1.90 -15.01 9.19
CA ASP A 539 -0.90 -14.81 10.25
C ASP A 539 0.47 -14.32 9.77
N TRP A 540 1.11 -13.49 10.59
CA TRP A 540 2.51 -13.12 10.43
C TRP A 540 3.43 -14.30 10.73
N LYS A 541 4.09 -14.81 9.70
CA LYS A 541 5.08 -15.89 9.79
C LYS A 541 6.50 -15.34 9.73
N LEU A 542 7.40 -16.02 10.45
CA LEU A 542 8.83 -15.75 10.42
C LEU A 542 9.44 -16.22 9.09
N LEU A 543 10.25 -15.37 8.48
CA LEU A 543 11.18 -15.78 7.42
C LEU A 543 12.46 -16.28 8.08
N THR A 544 12.68 -17.59 8.00
CA THR A 544 13.87 -18.26 8.52
C THR A 544 14.78 -18.69 7.37
N PRO A 545 16.08 -18.92 7.64
CA PRO A 545 17.00 -19.48 6.65
C PRO A 545 16.61 -20.86 6.11
N ASP A 546 15.59 -21.51 6.68
CA ASP A 546 15.03 -22.80 6.23
C ASP A 546 13.72 -22.64 5.44
N THR A 547 13.18 -21.42 5.35
CA THR A 547 11.90 -21.15 4.68
C THR A 547 12.04 -21.33 3.16
N VAL A 548 11.10 -22.07 2.57
CA VAL A 548 10.89 -22.12 1.11
C VAL A 548 9.78 -21.15 0.78
N LEU A 549 10.07 -20.14 -0.06
CA LEU A 549 9.14 -19.09 -0.42
C LEU A 549 8.64 -19.31 -1.86
N THR A 550 7.34 -19.22 -2.10
CA THR A 550 6.83 -19.28 -3.48
C THR A 550 6.87 -17.91 -4.14
N CYS A 551 6.99 -17.87 -5.48
CA CYS A 551 6.84 -16.64 -6.25
C CYS A 551 5.47 -15.98 -6.02
N GLU A 552 4.42 -16.78 -5.85
CA GLU A 552 3.08 -16.28 -5.58
C GLU A 552 3.03 -15.57 -4.22
N GLN A 553 3.61 -16.16 -3.17
CA GLN A 553 3.75 -15.49 -1.87
C GLN A 553 4.59 -14.21 -1.98
N ALA A 554 5.71 -14.24 -2.71
CA ALA A 554 6.55 -13.05 -2.90
C ALA A 554 5.81 -11.87 -3.58
N LYS A 555 4.86 -12.17 -4.47
CA LYS A 555 4.02 -11.18 -5.16
C LYS A 555 2.81 -10.71 -4.35
N SER A 556 2.21 -11.59 -3.56
CA SER A 556 0.90 -11.35 -2.92
C SER A 556 0.99 -10.97 -1.44
N CYS A 557 1.89 -11.62 -0.68
CA CYS A 557 2.00 -11.46 0.76
C CYS A 557 2.65 -10.11 1.14
N GLN A 558 2.29 -9.60 2.31
CA GLN A 558 2.90 -8.38 2.86
C GLN A 558 4.16 -8.74 3.62
N PHE A 559 5.33 -8.25 3.20
CA PHE A 559 6.61 -8.53 3.87
C PHE A 559 7.08 -7.34 4.69
N LYS A 560 7.67 -7.61 5.86
CA LYS A 560 8.40 -6.61 6.64
C LYS A 560 9.77 -7.15 6.99
N VAL A 561 10.78 -6.37 6.62
CA VAL A 561 12.19 -6.68 6.90
C VAL A 561 12.73 -5.74 7.97
N PHE A 562 13.25 -6.32 9.04
CA PHE A 562 13.95 -5.66 10.14
C PHE A 562 15.46 -5.78 9.88
N ALA A 563 16.07 -4.64 9.54
CA ALA A 563 17.50 -4.56 9.31
C ALA A 563 18.20 -3.94 10.53
N ILE A 564 19.45 -4.39 10.74
CA ILE A 564 20.32 -4.13 11.89
C ILE A 564 20.34 -2.66 12.31
N SER A 565 20.21 -2.42 13.62
CA SER A 565 20.26 -1.10 14.24
C SER A 565 21.55 -0.88 15.05
N SER A 566 22.15 0.27 14.79
CA SER A 566 23.12 1.07 15.59
C SER A 566 24.51 0.53 15.93
N GLU A 567 24.77 -0.77 16.05
CA GLU A 567 26.11 -1.23 16.50
C GLU A 567 27.16 -1.32 15.37
N GLU A 568 26.75 -1.53 14.12
CA GLU A 568 27.67 -1.74 12.98
C GLU A 568 27.75 -0.57 11.97
N ASN A 569 27.14 0.59 12.24
CA ASN A 569 27.14 1.73 11.30
C ASN A 569 26.54 1.40 9.90
N ILE A 570 25.75 0.34 9.78
CA ILE A 570 25.13 -0.07 8.52
C ILE A 570 23.91 0.81 8.25
N ASN A 571 23.98 1.65 7.22
CA ASN A 571 22.84 2.47 6.79
C ASN A 571 21.87 1.60 5.98
N ARG A 572 20.64 1.46 6.46
CA ARG A 572 19.56 0.73 5.77
C ARG A 572 19.32 1.20 4.34
N GLN A 573 19.57 2.48 4.03
CA GLN A 573 19.43 3.02 2.67
C GLN A 573 20.39 2.36 1.68
N ASP A 574 21.47 1.76 2.20
CA ASP A 574 22.47 1.06 1.40
C ASP A 574 22.15 -0.44 1.29
N CYS A 575 21.14 -0.95 2.01
CA CYS A 575 20.77 -2.37 1.97
C CYS A 575 19.70 -2.67 0.90
N GLY A 576 19.89 -3.79 0.21
CA GLY A 576 18.97 -4.30 -0.81
C GLY A 576 18.60 -5.76 -0.57
N VAL A 577 17.42 -6.15 -1.07
CA VAL A 577 16.98 -7.55 -1.18
C VAL A 577 17.45 -8.10 -2.51
N PHE A 578 17.98 -9.33 -2.48
CA PHE A 578 18.50 -10.04 -3.62
C PHE A 578 17.89 -11.44 -3.71
N HIS A 579 17.76 -11.92 -4.94
CA HIS A 579 17.43 -13.31 -5.26
C HIS A 579 18.65 -13.91 -5.97
N GLY A 580 19.39 -14.77 -5.27
CA GLY A 580 20.78 -15.09 -5.61
C GLY A 580 21.62 -13.82 -5.72
N ASP A 581 22.26 -13.61 -6.87
CA ASP A 581 23.03 -12.39 -7.13
C ASP A 581 22.21 -11.24 -7.73
N THR A 582 20.93 -11.48 -8.03
CA THR A 582 20.09 -10.51 -8.72
C THR A 582 19.49 -9.52 -7.73
N TRP A 583 19.77 -8.23 -7.90
CA TRP A 583 19.17 -7.18 -7.09
C TRP A 583 17.68 -7.05 -7.41
N ILE A 584 16.83 -7.09 -6.38
CA ILE A 584 15.38 -6.98 -6.53
C ILE A 584 14.94 -5.55 -6.22
N LYS A 585 15.19 -5.09 -4.99
CA LYS A 585 14.83 -3.73 -4.55
C LYS A 585 15.52 -3.30 -3.27
N ARG A 586 15.44 -2.00 -2.95
CA ARG A 586 15.86 -1.46 -1.64
C ARG A 586 14.89 -1.88 -0.54
N LEU A 587 15.38 -1.93 0.70
CA LEU A 587 14.53 -2.14 1.87
C LEU A 587 13.48 -1.03 2.04
N TRP A 588 12.31 -1.40 2.55
CA TRP A 588 11.11 -0.55 2.60
C TRP A 588 10.57 -0.35 4.02
N GLN A 589 9.89 0.76 4.27
CA GLN A 589 9.42 1.09 5.62
C GLN A 589 8.11 0.37 5.98
N LYS A 590 7.08 0.47 5.15
CA LYS A 590 5.78 -0.16 5.40
C LYS A 590 5.71 -1.56 4.78
N PRO A 591 4.98 -2.52 5.36
CA PRO A 591 4.75 -3.81 4.73
C PRO A 591 4.33 -3.66 3.28
N GLN A 592 4.91 -4.50 2.42
CA GLN A 592 4.57 -4.59 1.01
C GLN A 592 5.07 -5.93 0.44
N ALA A 593 4.49 -6.36 -0.67
CA ALA A 593 4.97 -7.49 -1.46
C ALA A 593 6.43 -7.30 -1.87
N ILE A 594 7.20 -8.38 -2.04
CA ILE A 594 8.56 -8.34 -2.61
C ILE A 594 8.47 -8.01 -4.10
N GLY A 595 7.58 -8.68 -4.83
CA GLY A 595 7.35 -8.54 -6.27
C GLY A 595 7.80 -9.78 -7.05
N ASP A 596 8.05 -9.61 -8.34
CA ASP A 596 8.42 -10.71 -9.23
C ASP A 596 9.80 -11.29 -8.90
N LEU A 597 9.83 -12.59 -8.63
CA LEU A 597 11.04 -13.39 -8.47
C LEU A 597 11.09 -14.49 -9.54
N ALA A 598 12.29 -15.01 -9.84
CA ALA A 598 12.46 -16.02 -10.87
C ALA A 598 11.94 -17.41 -10.45
N GLY A 599 12.06 -17.76 -9.16
CA GLY A 599 11.47 -19.00 -8.62
C GLY A 599 12.16 -20.29 -9.01
N LEU A 600 13.48 -20.25 -9.23
CA LEU A 600 14.26 -21.40 -9.72
C LEU A 600 15.14 -22.03 -8.64
N GLY A 601 14.83 -21.80 -7.36
CA GLY A 601 15.45 -22.45 -6.21
C GLY A 601 16.58 -21.66 -5.53
N GLU A 602 16.85 -20.42 -5.93
CA GLU A 602 17.88 -19.60 -5.28
C GLU A 602 17.41 -19.03 -3.94
N ASN A 603 18.38 -18.66 -3.11
CA ASN A 603 18.12 -18.00 -1.85
C ASN A 603 17.61 -16.56 -2.03
N LEU A 604 16.84 -16.10 -1.05
CA LEU A 604 16.50 -14.69 -0.90
C LEU A 604 17.37 -14.11 0.21
N THR A 605 18.14 -13.06 -0.08
CA THR A 605 19.13 -12.50 0.85
C THR A 605 19.02 -10.99 0.98
N ILE A 606 19.57 -10.44 2.05
CA ILE A 606 19.81 -9.01 2.23
C ILE A 606 21.31 -8.78 2.26
N HIS A 607 21.77 -7.80 1.49
CA HIS A 607 23.15 -7.35 1.54
C HIS A 607 23.23 -5.83 1.68
N GLN A 608 24.31 -5.36 2.31
CA GLN A 608 24.72 -3.97 2.27
C GLN A 608 25.46 -3.67 0.97
N GLY A 609 25.10 -2.57 0.34
CA GLY A 609 25.59 -2.17 -0.98
C GLY A 609 24.87 -2.90 -2.11
N THR A 610 24.75 -2.23 -3.25
CA THR A 610 24.16 -2.84 -4.45
C THR A 610 25.16 -3.71 -5.22
N TYR A 611 26.47 -3.49 -5.04
CA TYR A 611 27.53 -4.04 -5.88
C TYR A 611 28.85 -4.35 -5.13
N ASN A 612 29.60 -5.37 -5.58
CA ASN A 612 30.87 -5.86 -5.01
C ASN A 612 30.81 -6.20 -3.51
N ARG A 613 30.04 -7.25 -3.21
CA ARG A 613 29.80 -7.74 -1.85
C ARG A 613 31.03 -8.50 -1.35
N GLN A 614 31.47 -8.20 -0.13
CA GLN A 614 32.46 -9.00 0.61
C GLN A 614 31.84 -9.80 1.75
N ASP A 615 30.56 -9.54 2.06
CA ASP A 615 29.80 -10.18 3.13
C ASP A 615 28.84 -11.23 2.55
N GLU A 616 28.67 -12.34 3.27
CA GLU A 616 27.79 -13.47 2.91
C GLU A 616 26.30 -13.08 2.89
N GLY A 617 25.94 -11.97 3.55
CA GLY A 617 24.58 -11.43 3.58
C GLY A 617 23.64 -12.22 4.48
N PHE A 618 22.51 -11.60 4.81
CA PHE A 618 21.50 -12.20 5.68
C PHE A 618 20.49 -12.98 4.85
N ILE A 619 20.44 -14.30 5.02
CA ILE A 619 19.48 -15.18 4.33
C ILE A 619 18.09 -15.00 4.93
N LEU A 620 17.14 -14.57 4.10
CA LEU A 620 15.72 -14.43 4.43
C LEU A 620 14.94 -15.72 4.16
N ALA A 621 15.18 -16.34 3.01
CA ALA A 621 14.58 -17.59 2.62
C ALA A 621 15.64 -18.47 1.98
N LYS A 622 15.58 -19.77 2.28
CA LYS A 622 16.50 -20.77 1.77
C LYS A 622 16.44 -20.86 0.25
N GLU A 623 15.22 -20.92 -0.27
CA GLU A 623 14.90 -21.21 -1.66
C GLU A 623 13.63 -20.46 -2.05
N VAL A 624 13.62 -19.89 -3.26
CA VAL A 624 12.42 -19.33 -3.88
C VAL A 624 12.01 -20.20 -5.06
N ILE A 625 10.76 -20.65 -5.08
CA ILE A 625 10.23 -21.58 -6.09
C ILE A 625 8.98 -21.03 -6.80
N ASP A 626 8.76 -21.43 -8.04
CA ASP A 626 7.54 -21.08 -8.80
C ASP A 626 6.66 -22.32 -8.93
N THR A 627 5.64 -22.47 -8.08
CA THR A 627 4.61 -23.53 -8.22
C THR A 627 3.41 -23.07 -9.07
N GLY A 628 3.39 -21.79 -9.46
CA GLY A 628 2.26 -21.13 -10.12
C GLY A 628 0.99 -21.22 -9.29
N ILE A 629 -0.13 -21.60 -9.91
CA ILE A 629 -1.43 -21.65 -9.25
C ILE A 629 -1.69 -22.91 -8.40
N LEU A 630 -0.75 -23.86 -8.33
CA LEU A 630 -0.88 -25.04 -7.47
C LEU A 630 -0.39 -24.71 -6.05
N THR A 631 -1.28 -24.87 -5.06
CA THR A 631 -1.05 -24.47 -3.66
C THR A 631 -0.57 -25.62 -2.78
N ASP A 632 -1.09 -26.82 -3.01
CA ASP A 632 -0.83 -28.01 -2.20
C ASP A 632 -0.25 -29.16 -3.03
N PRO A 633 0.42 -30.14 -2.38
CA PRO A 633 0.79 -31.39 -3.02
C PRO A 633 -0.44 -32.08 -3.63
N PRO A 634 -0.34 -32.63 -4.84
CA PRO A 634 -1.40 -33.40 -5.45
C PRO A 634 -1.79 -34.60 -4.58
N GLU A 635 -3.08 -34.76 -4.33
CA GLU A 635 -3.62 -35.89 -3.57
C GLU A 635 -4.11 -36.96 -4.53
N ILE A 636 -3.75 -38.23 -4.28
CA ILE A 636 -4.17 -39.36 -5.10
C ILE A 636 -4.91 -40.36 -4.21
N HIS A 637 -6.19 -40.52 -4.48
CA HIS A 637 -7.06 -41.45 -3.74
C HIS A 637 -7.89 -42.27 -4.73
N ASP A 638 -7.83 -43.60 -4.60
CA ASP A 638 -8.61 -44.56 -5.41
C ASP A 638 -8.53 -44.33 -6.94
N GLY A 639 -7.35 -43.94 -7.43
CA GLY A 639 -7.10 -43.69 -8.87
C GLY A 639 -7.58 -42.32 -9.36
N ILE A 640 -7.98 -41.43 -8.45
CA ILE A 640 -8.37 -40.05 -8.75
C ILE A 640 -7.26 -39.12 -8.28
N LEU A 641 -6.80 -38.26 -9.17
CA LEU A 641 -5.91 -37.14 -8.89
C LEU A 641 -6.72 -35.91 -8.50
N SER A 642 -6.42 -35.31 -7.36
CA SER A 642 -7.03 -34.09 -6.84
C SER A 642 -6.00 -32.96 -6.79
N LEU A 643 -6.32 -31.85 -7.45
CA LEU A 643 -5.45 -30.67 -7.57
C LEU A 643 -6.15 -29.44 -7.01
N LYS A 644 -5.55 -28.83 -5.98
CA LYS A 644 -6.02 -27.58 -5.39
C LYS A 644 -5.39 -26.38 -6.09
N LEU A 645 -6.23 -25.41 -6.45
CA LEU A 645 -5.81 -24.21 -7.18
C LEU A 645 -5.97 -22.94 -6.33
N SER A 646 -5.01 -22.01 -6.45
CA SER A 646 -5.10 -20.66 -5.85
C SER A 646 -6.09 -19.73 -6.54
N LEU A 647 -6.59 -20.10 -7.72
CA LEU A 647 -7.54 -19.36 -8.52
C LEU A 647 -8.75 -20.23 -8.85
N ARG A 648 -9.94 -19.63 -8.87
CA ARG A 648 -11.20 -20.28 -9.26
C ARG A 648 -11.33 -20.30 -10.76
N ILE A 649 -10.70 -21.30 -11.39
CA ILE A 649 -10.69 -21.46 -12.85
C ILE A 649 -11.61 -22.61 -13.22
N GLU A 650 -12.76 -22.31 -13.83
CA GLU A 650 -13.57 -23.34 -14.46
C GLU A 650 -12.81 -23.90 -15.69
N PRO A 651 -12.55 -25.21 -15.73
CA PRO A 651 -11.77 -25.79 -16.81
C PRO A 651 -12.57 -25.83 -18.12
N ASP A 652 -12.07 -25.11 -19.12
CA ASP A 652 -12.42 -25.34 -20.53
C ASP A 652 -11.81 -26.67 -21.01
N GLU A 653 -12.67 -27.65 -21.35
CA GLU A 653 -12.32 -29.01 -21.79
C GLU A 653 -11.33 -29.06 -22.98
N GLN A 654 -11.29 -28.03 -23.83
CA GLN A 654 -10.41 -28.00 -25.01
C GLN A 654 -9.11 -27.24 -24.79
N LYS A 655 -9.05 -26.43 -23.72
CA LYS A 655 -7.94 -25.50 -23.51
C LYS A 655 -7.15 -25.80 -22.26
N HIS A 656 -7.78 -26.34 -21.23
CA HIS A 656 -7.11 -26.71 -20.00
C HIS A 656 -6.70 -28.18 -20.01
N ASN A 657 -5.49 -28.44 -19.53
CA ASN A 657 -4.98 -29.81 -19.41
C ASN A 657 -4.20 -29.98 -18.12
N VAL A 658 -4.32 -31.17 -17.53
CA VAL A 658 -3.42 -31.67 -16.49
C VAL A 658 -2.32 -32.49 -17.14
N ILE A 659 -1.07 -32.20 -16.81
CA ILE A 659 0.10 -32.85 -17.41
C ILE A 659 0.82 -33.62 -16.33
N TRP A 660 1.12 -34.89 -16.61
CA TRP A 660 1.71 -35.87 -15.71
C TRP A 660 3.04 -36.35 -16.28
N TRP A 661 4.12 -36.18 -15.53
CA TRP A 661 5.45 -36.70 -15.89
C TRP A 661 5.96 -37.61 -14.77
N ASP A 662 6.23 -38.87 -15.10
CA ASP A 662 6.48 -39.91 -14.11
C ASP A 662 7.90 -40.47 -14.11
N LYS A 663 8.19 -41.35 -13.15
CA LYS A 663 9.51 -41.99 -13.00
C LYS A 663 9.96 -42.87 -14.16
N CYS A 664 9.03 -43.26 -15.05
CA CYS A 664 9.33 -44.03 -16.25
C CYS A 664 9.65 -43.11 -17.44
N ASP A 665 9.71 -41.79 -17.24
CA ASP A 665 9.84 -40.78 -18.28
C ASP A 665 8.66 -40.83 -19.27
N GLU A 666 7.45 -41.14 -18.79
CA GLU A 666 6.21 -41.01 -19.57
C GLU A 666 5.57 -39.65 -19.31
N LEU A 667 5.19 -38.94 -20.38
CA LEU A 667 4.47 -37.67 -20.32
C LEU A 667 3.02 -37.89 -20.78
N ILE A 668 2.06 -37.71 -19.87
CA ILE A 668 0.66 -38.03 -20.07
C ILE A 668 -0.17 -36.76 -19.89
N PHE A 669 -1.09 -36.50 -20.83
CA PHE A 669 -2.09 -35.45 -20.72
C PHE A 669 -3.38 -36.08 -20.20
N LEU A 670 -3.85 -35.58 -19.06
CA LEU A 670 -5.06 -36.04 -18.39
C LEU A 670 -6.17 -35.01 -18.61
N GLU A 671 -7.37 -35.52 -18.86
CA GLU A 671 -8.60 -34.74 -18.90
C GLU A 671 -9.01 -34.34 -17.48
N ILE A 672 -9.83 -33.29 -17.37
CA ILE A 672 -10.38 -32.83 -16.10
C ILE A 672 -11.81 -33.34 -16.04
N ASP A 673 -12.03 -34.40 -15.28
CA ASP A 673 -13.30 -35.14 -15.22
C ASP A 673 -14.35 -34.44 -14.35
N ASP A 674 -13.92 -33.70 -13.32
CA ASP A 674 -14.80 -32.97 -12.41
C ASP A 674 -14.07 -31.77 -11.78
N TYR A 675 -14.82 -30.77 -11.33
CA TYR A 675 -14.29 -29.59 -10.66
C TYR A 675 -15.34 -28.95 -9.73
N GLY A 676 -14.88 -28.24 -8.70
CA GLY A 676 -15.79 -27.46 -7.85
C GLY A 676 -15.21 -27.06 -6.51
N GLU A 677 -16.05 -26.42 -5.70
CA GLU A 677 -15.71 -26.05 -4.32
C GLU A 677 -15.85 -27.25 -3.37
N ARG A 678 -14.81 -27.53 -2.59
CA ARG A 678 -14.79 -28.54 -1.53
C ARG A 678 -14.09 -27.98 -0.31
N GLU A 679 -14.78 -27.95 0.84
CA GLU A 679 -14.21 -27.52 2.13
C GLU A 679 -13.42 -26.20 2.04
N GLU A 680 -13.96 -25.23 1.29
CA GLU A 680 -13.42 -23.88 1.01
C GLU A 680 -12.39 -23.76 -0.13
N ASP A 681 -11.84 -24.87 -0.63
CA ASP A 681 -10.89 -24.90 -1.75
C ASP A 681 -11.59 -25.13 -3.10
N PHE A 682 -11.03 -24.57 -4.18
CA PHE A 682 -11.44 -24.90 -5.55
C PHE A 682 -10.52 -25.98 -6.12
N VAL A 683 -11.12 -27.11 -6.52
CA VAL A 683 -10.40 -28.34 -6.84
C VAL A 683 -10.70 -28.81 -8.25
N TRP A 684 -9.68 -29.28 -8.96
CA TRP A 684 -9.81 -30.06 -10.20
C TRP A 684 -9.54 -31.54 -9.93
N LEU A 685 -10.33 -32.40 -10.57
CA LEU A 685 -10.25 -33.86 -10.44
C LEU A 685 -10.00 -34.51 -11.80
N SER A 686 -9.05 -35.45 -11.84
CA SER A 686 -8.71 -36.21 -13.03
C SER A 686 -8.59 -37.71 -12.70
N LEU A 687 -9.18 -38.55 -13.55
CA LEU A 687 -9.05 -40.00 -13.50
C LEU A 687 -7.67 -40.42 -14.04
N LEU A 688 -6.96 -41.22 -13.25
CA LEU A 688 -5.66 -41.74 -13.65
C LEU A 688 -5.81 -42.93 -14.60
N SER A 689 -5.09 -42.89 -15.72
CA SER A 689 -5.02 -44.01 -16.67
C SER A 689 -4.12 -45.14 -16.17
N GLU A 690 -4.27 -46.36 -16.70
CA GLU A 690 -3.38 -47.50 -16.39
C GLU A 690 -1.90 -47.25 -16.75
N LYS A 691 -1.62 -46.23 -17.58
CA LYS A 691 -0.25 -45.84 -17.96
C LYS A 691 0.42 -44.98 -16.89
N CYS A 692 -0.34 -44.34 -16.00
CA CYS A 692 0.20 -43.47 -14.98
C CYS A 692 0.91 -44.30 -13.91
N THR A 693 2.22 -44.07 -13.71
CA THR A 693 2.97 -44.74 -12.63
C THR A 693 3.12 -43.85 -11.40
N GLU A 694 4.35 -43.56 -10.96
CA GLU A 694 4.61 -42.69 -9.81
C GLU A 694 4.99 -41.28 -10.31
N PRO A 695 4.19 -40.24 -9.98
CA PRO A 695 4.39 -38.90 -10.54
C PRO A 695 5.66 -38.26 -9.97
N LEU A 696 6.49 -37.73 -10.86
CA LEU A 696 7.64 -36.91 -10.50
C LEU A 696 7.34 -35.42 -10.69
N VAL A 697 6.53 -35.05 -11.69
CA VAL A 697 6.08 -33.67 -11.92
C VAL A 697 4.63 -33.70 -12.39
N ILE A 698 3.81 -32.82 -11.85
CA ILE A 698 2.42 -32.61 -12.28
C ILE A 698 2.23 -31.13 -12.56
N ALA A 699 1.53 -30.78 -13.63
CA ALA A 699 1.24 -29.38 -13.95
C ALA A 699 -0.17 -29.18 -14.48
N VAL A 700 -0.60 -27.93 -14.43
CA VAL A 700 -1.83 -27.44 -15.04
C VAL A 700 -1.48 -26.39 -16.09
N SER A 701 -2.21 -26.39 -17.21
CA SER A 701 -1.95 -25.50 -18.35
C SER A 701 -3.24 -24.96 -18.97
N TYR A 702 -3.13 -23.84 -19.70
CA TYR A 702 -4.17 -23.27 -20.56
C TYR A 702 -3.57 -22.95 -21.94
N GLU A 703 -4.18 -23.48 -23.01
CA GLU A 703 -3.68 -23.37 -24.39
C GLU A 703 -2.18 -23.71 -24.52
N GLY A 704 -1.72 -24.70 -23.74
CA GLY A 704 -0.33 -25.15 -23.69
C GLY A 704 0.62 -24.29 -22.84
N HIS A 705 0.17 -23.14 -22.32
CA HIS A 705 0.94 -22.31 -21.39
C HIS A 705 0.79 -22.84 -19.97
N ARG A 706 1.91 -22.93 -19.23
CA ARG A 706 1.91 -23.40 -17.85
C ARG A 706 1.20 -22.42 -16.92
N LEU A 707 0.22 -22.88 -16.16
CA LEU A 707 -0.39 -22.11 -15.08
C LEU A 707 0.27 -22.42 -13.72
N GLY A 708 0.68 -23.67 -13.49
CA GLY A 708 1.35 -24.10 -12.26
C GLY A 708 1.94 -25.50 -12.38
N ALA A 709 2.89 -25.83 -11.51
CA ALA A 709 3.48 -27.16 -11.43
C ALA A 709 3.85 -27.53 -10.00
N TRP A 710 3.67 -28.81 -9.67
CA TRP A 710 4.19 -29.49 -8.51
C TRP A 710 5.26 -30.49 -8.96
N TRP A 711 6.26 -30.74 -8.11
CA TRP A 711 7.28 -31.76 -8.36
C TRP A 711 7.65 -32.51 -7.09
N ASN A 712 7.93 -33.80 -7.27
CA ASN A 712 8.47 -34.67 -6.24
C ASN A 712 9.94 -34.31 -5.95
N GLU A 713 10.37 -34.55 -4.72
CA GLU A 713 11.74 -34.36 -4.27
C GLU A 713 12.80 -35.19 -5.03
N GLN A 714 12.40 -36.19 -5.80
CA GLN A 714 13.27 -37.11 -6.53
C GLN A 714 13.24 -36.88 -8.06
N TRP A 715 12.66 -35.77 -8.54
CA TRP A 715 12.51 -35.50 -9.97
C TRP A 715 13.83 -35.58 -10.76
N THR A 716 14.99 -35.36 -10.12
CA THR A 716 16.31 -35.42 -10.76
C THR A 716 16.69 -36.80 -11.29
N ILE A 717 15.98 -37.88 -10.92
CA ILE A 717 16.13 -39.22 -11.51
C ILE A 717 15.94 -39.17 -13.04
N LEU A 718 15.09 -38.25 -13.54
CA LEU A 718 14.87 -38.02 -14.96
C LEU A 718 16.11 -37.46 -15.68
N LEU A 719 17.03 -36.82 -14.96
CA LEU A 719 18.26 -36.28 -15.53
C LEU A 719 19.33 -37.37 -15.67
N GLU A 720 19.44 -38.24 -14.67
CA GLU A 720 20.46 -39.29 -14.62
C GLU A 720 20.26 -40.35 -15.70
N ASN A 721 19.00 -40.63 -16.05
CA ASN A 721 18.61 -41.69 -16.98
C ASN A 721 18.05 -41.17 -18.31
N SER A 722 18.19 -39.87 -18.61
CA SER A 722 17.60 -39.27 -19.81
C SER A 722 18.16 -39.92 -21.09
N SER A 723 17.28 -40.59 -21.83
CA SER A 723 17.58 -41.12 -23.17
C SER A 723 17.38 -40.06 -24.27
N GLU A 724 16.60 -39.01 -23.98
CA GLU A 724 16.28 -37.90 -24.85
C GLU A 724 16.59 -36.54 -24.17
N PRO A 725 17.87 -36.13 -24.11
CA PRO A 725 18.28 -34.96 -23.34
C PRO A 725 17.65 -33.66 -23.84
N GLU A 726 17.31 -33.56 -25.13
CA GLU A 726 16.64 -32.39 -25.68
C GLU A 726 15.23 -32.22 -25.11
N ARG A 727 14.46 -33.31 -25.11
CA ARG A 727 13.12 -33.37 -24.52
C ARG A 727 13.18 -33.05 -23.03
N THR A 728 14.07 -33.69 -22.28
CA THR A 728 14.24 -33.46 -20.84
C THR A 728 14.59 -31.98 -20.56
N ALA A 729 15.53 -31.39 -21.31
CA ALA A 729 15.88 -29.97 -21.15
C ALA A 729 14.69 -29.04 -21.44
N SER A 730 13.89 -29.34 -22.46
CA SER A 730 12.67 -28.59 -22.82
C SER A 730 11.64 -28.63 -21.70
N LEU A 731 11.37 -29.82 -21.13
CA LEU A 731 10.40 -30.00 -20.05
C LEU A 731 10.84 -29.33 -18.74
N ILE A 732 12.11 -29.43 -18.34
CA ILE A 732 12.64 -28.71 -17.16
C ILE A 732 12.30 -27.22 -17.23
N ARG A 733 12.49 -26.63 -18.42
CA ARG A 733 12.18 -25.22 -18.66
C ARG A 733 10.70 -24.93 -18.61
N TRP A 734 9.89 -25.78 -19.24
CA TRP A 734 8.45 -25.57 -19.31
C TRP A 734 7.82 -25.67 -17.91
N PHE A 735 8.17 -26.72 -17.13
CA PHE A 735 7.70 -26.93 -15.77
C PHE A 735 8.26 -25.91 -14.74
N LYS A 736 9.32 -25.17 -15.10
CA LYS A 736 10.08 -24.26 -14.22
C LYS A 736 10.63 -24.95 -12.96
N LEU A 737 11.27 -26.11 -13.15
CA LEU A 737 11.85 -26.84 -12.02
C LEU A 737 12.97 -26.03 -11.34
N PRO A 738 13.17 -26.19 -10.01
CA PRO A 738 14.10 -25.38 -9.22
C PRO A 738 15.57 -25.78 -9.45
N ILE A 739 16.07 -25.50 -10.64
CA ILE A 739 17.38 -25.89 -11.17
C ILE A 739 18.59 -25.32 -10.40
N LEU A 740 18.38 -24.25 -9.62
CA LEU A 740 19.40 -23.61 -8.80
C LEU A 740 19.25 -23.92 -7.30
N SER A 741 18.28 -24.74 -6.90
CA SER A 741 18.19 -25.22 -5.53
C SER A 741 19.43 -26.05 -5.19
N ASN A 742 20.04 -25.75 -4.04
CA ASN A 742 21.19 -26.51 -3.52
C ASN A 742 20.93 -28.02 -3.45
N ARG A 743 19.65 -28.42 -3.34
CA ARG A 743 19.22 -29.82 -3.33
C ARG A 743 19.45 -30.53 -4.67
N TYR A 744 19.20 -29.84 -5.79
CA TYR A 744 19.19 -30.43 -7.14
C TYR A 744 20.37 -29.97 -8.00
N LEU A 745 21.04 -28.88 -7.60
CA LEU A 745 22.04 -28.19 -8.39
C LEU A 745 23.12 -29.13 -8.91
N LYS A 746 23.61 -30.08 -8.09
CA LYS A 746 24.65 -31.02 -8.52
C LYS A 746 24.21 -31.87 -9.73
N ASN A 747 23.03 -32.47 -9.66
CA ASN A 747 22.48 -33.31 -10.73
C ASN A 747 22.18 -32.49 -11.98
N VAL A 748 21.64 -31.28 -11.80
CA VAL A 748 21.34 -30.35 -12.90
C VAL A 748 22.63 -29.89 -13.60
N GLN A 749 23.67 -29.52 -12.84
CA GLN A 749 24.97 -29.14 -13.38
C GLN A 749 25.61 -30.30 -14.13
N GLN A 750 25.56 -31.51 -13.59
CA GLN A 750 26.08 -32.69 -14.27
C GLN A 750 25.38 -32.93 -15.61
N PHE A 751 24.06 -32.85 -15.66
CA PHE A 751 23.30 -32.96 -16.91
C PHE A 751 23.65 -31.85 -17.90
N ALA A 752 23.69 -30.60 -17.45
CA ALA A 752 23.96 -29.45 -18.30
C ALA A 752 25.39 -29.42 -18.86
N LEU A 753 26.38 -29.84 -18.06
CA LEU A 753 27.77 -29.95 -18.52
C LEU A 753 27.98 -31.18 -19.43
N THR A 754 27.16 -32.22 -19.30
CA THR A 754 27.17 -33.37 -20.22
C THR A 754 26.58 -32.99 -21.58
N TYR A 755 25.52 -32.17 -21.60
CA TYR A 755 24.80 -31.78 -22.82
C TYR A 755 24.68 -30.25 -22.97
N PRO A 756 25.78 -29.47 -23.01
CA PRO A 756 25.73 -28.01 -22.93
C PRO A 756 25.07 -27.38 -24.16
N GLN A 757 25.29 -27.94 -25.35
CA GLN A 757 24.65 -27.45 -26.58
C GLN A 757 23.13 -27.62 -26.53
N VAL A 758 22.66 -28.78 -26.04
CA VAL A 758 21.23 -29.09 -25.90
C VAL A 758 20.57 -28.13 -24.92
N VAL A 759 21.19 -27.91 -23.76
CA VAL A 759 20.68 -26.99 -22.74
C VAL A 759 20.61 -25.56 -23.27
N LEU A 760 21.68 -25.05 -23.89
CA LEU A 760 21.67 -23.68 -24.46
C LEU A 760 20.62 -23.53 -25.56
N GLN A 761 20.47 -24.54 -26.43
CA GLN A 761 19.45 -24.53 -27.48
C GLN A 761 18.04 -24.48 -26.88
N GLN A 762 17.72 -25.39 -25.95
CA GLN A 762 16.38 -25.49 -25.38
C GLN A 762 16.04 -24.34 -24.43
N TRP A 763 17.01 -23.82 -23.69
CA TRP A 763 16.75 -22.78 -22.69
C TRP A 763 16.82 -21.35 -23.23
N LEU A 764 17.60 -21.12 -24.29
CA LEU A 764 17.84 -19.77 -24.81
C LEU A 764 17.29 -19.55 -26.23
N LEU A 765 17.38 -20.56 -27.10
CA LEU A 765 17.11 -20.40 -28.54
C LEU A 765 15.74 -20.91 -28.97
N ALA A 766 15.23 -21.94 -28.30
CA ALA A 766 14.00 -22.61 -28.71
C ALA A 766 12.81 -21.64 -28.67
N LYS A 767 12.22 -21.41 -29.84
CA LYS A 767 11.03 -20.55 -30.02
C LYS A 767 9.74 -21.21 -29.53
N LYS A 768 9.72 -22.55 -29.43
CA LYS A 768 8.61 -23.37 -28.93
C LYS A 768 9.17 -24.58 -28.16
N PRO A 769 8.45 -25.14 -27.17
CA PRO A 769 8.79 -26.44 -26.59
C PRO A 769 8.84 -27.55 -27.63
N ILE A 770 9.48 -28.67 -27.28
CA ILE A 770 9.55 -29.86 -28.15
C ILE A 770 8.18 -30.48 -28.40
N TYR A 771 7.30 -30.47 -27.40
CA TYR A 771 5.93 -30.94 -27.54
C TYR A 771 5.07 -29.86 -28.21
N GLU A 772 4.34 -30.24 -29.26
CA GLU A 772 3.55 -29.29 -30.04
C GLU A 772 2.35 -28.73 -29.26
N GLU A 773 1.86 -29.51 -28.29
CA GLU A 773 0.78 -29.16 -27.37
C GLU A 773 1.20 -28.10 -26.35
N LEU A 774 2.51 -27.89 -26.15
CA LEU A 774 3.05 -26.98 -25.14
C LEU A 774 3.50 -25.65 -25.76
N GLN A 775 3.41 -24.59 -24.95
CA GLN A 775 3.83 -23.24 -25.29
C GLN A 775 4.69 -22.64 -24.18
N TRP A 776 5.68 -21.83 -24.55
CA TRP A 776 6.43 -21.06 -23.56
C TRP A 776 5.55 -19.95 -22.98
N ASN A 777 5.54 -19.80 -21.65
CA ASN A 777 4.99 -18.59 -21.05
C ASN A 777 5.78 -17.37 -21.53
N LYS A 778 5.17 -16.17 -21.50
CA LYS A 778 5.85 -14.88 -21.72
C LYS A 778 6.85 -14.60 -20.58
N VAL A 779 7.89 -15.41 -20.45
CA VAL A 779 8.99 -15.18 -19.50
C VAL A 779 9.99 -14.23 -20.14
N LYS A 780 10.54 -13.30 -19.35
CA LYS A 780 11.68 -12.48 -19.78
C LYS A 780 12.87 -13.42 -20.07
N SER A 781 13.26 -13.58 -21.32
CA SER A 781 14.30 -14.54 -21.75
C SER A 781 15.65 -14.34 -21.04
N GLU A 782 15.85 -13.15 -20.48
CA GLU A 782 16.99 -12.73 -19.64
C GLU A 782 17.15 -13.58 -18.40
N GLN A 783 16.05 -13.96 -17.76
CA GLN A 783 16.09 -14.78 -16.56
C GLN A 783 16.68 -16.14 -16.91
N TRP A 784 16.11 -16.85 -17.88
CA TRP A 784 16.64 -18.14 -18.33
C TRP A 784 18.10 -18.08 -18.82
N PHE A 785 18.51 -16.97 -19.42
CA PHE A 785 19.91 -16.74 -19.79
C PHE A 785 20.83 -16.72 -18.57
N LEU A 786 20.58 -15.86 -17.59
CA LEU A 786 21.40 -15.77 -16.39
C LEU A 786 21.41 -17.10 -15.62
N MET A 787 20.28 -17.81 -15.59
CA MET A 787 20.15 -19.11 -14.93
C MET A 787 20.99 -20.18 -15.63
N ALA A 788 20.93 -20.25 -16.96
CA ALA A 788 21.75 -21.16 -17.74
C ALA A 788 23.25 -20.93 -17.48
N MET A 789 23.68 -19.67 -17.38
CA MET A 789 25.08 -19.35 -17.08
C MET A 789 25.49 -19.80 -15.68
N ARG A 790 24.61 -19.65 -14.68
CA ARG A 790 24.85 -20.14 -13.31
C ARG A 790 24.94 -21.67 -13.26
N VAL A 791 24.02 -22.37 -13.92
CA VAL A 791 24.06 -23.84 -14.04
C VAL A 791 25.34 -24.29 -14.76
N LEU A 792 25.72 -23.64 -15.87
CA LEU A 792 26.93 -24.00 -16.62
C LEU A 792 28.23 -23.52 -15.97
N GLN A 793 28.15 -22.85 -14.80
CA GLN A 793 29.29 -22.26 -14.09
C GLN A 793 30.15 -21.33 -14.97
N VAL A 794 29.48 -20.51 -15.78
CA VAL A 794 30.11 -19.54 -16.66
C VAL A 794 30.11 -18.18 -15.99
N ASP A 795 31.29 -17.67 -15.65
CA ASP A 795 31.47 -16.29 -15.21
C ASP A 795 31.45 -15.38 -16.45
N LEU A 796 30.31 -14.72 -16.67
CA LEU A 796 30.14 -13.77 -17.77
C LEU A 796 31.16 -12.64 -17.71
N VAL A 797 31.53 -12.16 -16.52
CA VAL A 797 32.51 -11.07 -16.39
C VAL A 797 33.87 -11.54 -16.91
N HIS A 798 34.28 -12.75 -16.53
CA HIS A 798 35.53 -13.32 -17.03
C HIS A 798 35.49 -13.59 -18.54
N LEU A 799 34.37 -14.14 -19.04
CA LEU A 799 34.16 -14.39 -20.47
C LEU A 799 34.32 -13.12 -21.29
N PHE A 800 33.68 -12.05 -20.83
CA PHE A 800 33.74 -10.74 -21.46
C PHE A 800 35.13 -10.09 -21.33
N GLN A 801 35.79 -10.19 -20.18
CA GLN A 801 37.17 -9.71 -20.00
C GLN A 801 38.18 -10.37 -20.95
N ALA A 802 37.99 -11.66 -21.22
CA ALA A 802 38.88 -12.42 -22.09
C ALA A 802 38.68 -12.11 -23.58
N ASP A 803 37.57 -11.47 -23.96
CA ASP A 803 37.21 -11.23 -25.35
C ASP A 803 36.78 -9.77 -25.60
N VAL A 804 37.76 -8.96 -25.99
CA VAL A 804 37.59 -7.53 -26.25
C VAL A 804 36.59 -7.26 -27.39
N ASP A 805 36.50 -8.14 -28.40
CA ASP A 805 35.58 -8.00 -29.52
C ASP A 805 34.13 -8.28 -29.10
N LEU A 806 33.91 -9.36 -28.34
CA LEU A 806 32.61 -9.67 -27.73
C LEU A 806 32.15 -8.53 -26.81
N MET A 807 33.09 -7.96 -26.06
CA MET A 807 32.85 -6.83 -25.17
C MET A 807 32.42 -5.55 -25.87
N THR A 808 33.16 -5.17 -26.92
CA THR A 808 32.83 -3.99 -27.72
C THR A 808 31.46 -4.16 -28.36
N LYS A 809 31.14 -5.34 -28.91
CA LYS A 809 29.83 -5.64 -29.49
C LYS A 809 28.69 -5.59 -28.48
N LEU A 810 28.86 -6.17 -27.28
CA LEU A 810 27.87 -6.10 -26.19
C LEU A 810 27.57 -4.65 -25.81
N LEU A 811 28.61 -3.84 -25.59
CA LEU A 811 28.47 -2.43 -25.21
C LEU A 811 27.80 -1.62 -26.33
N THR A 812 28.19 -1.84 -27.58
CA THR A 812 27.60 -1.19 -28.76
C THR A 812 26.11 -1.50 -28.89
N HIS A 813 25.71 -2.77 -28.73
CA HIS A 813 24.31 -3.17 -28.78
C HIS A 813 23.49 -2.60 -27.61
N CYS A 814 24.04 -2.64 -26.40
CA CYS A 814 23.42 -2.04 -25.21
C CYS A 814 23.17 -0.54 -25.39
N LEU A 815 24.14 0.20 -25.92
CA LEU A 815 24.00 1.64 -26.17
C LEU A 815 22.94 1.95 -27.22
N GLN A 816 22.87 1.18 -28.31
CA GLN A 816 21.84 1.32 -29.33
C GLN A 816 20.43 1.03 -28.78
N SER A 817 20.33 0.07 -27.85
CA SER A 817 19.05 -0.28 -27.21
C SER A 817 18.58 0.72 -26.14
N GLN A 818 19.51 1.45 -25.53
CA GLN A 818 19.27 2.43 -24.44
C GLN A 818 19.12 3.87 -24.95
N PHE A 819 19.71 4.21 -26.11
CA PHE A 819 19.73 5.58 -26.63
C PHE A 819 19.29 5.63 -28.10
N ASN A 820 18.21 6.37 -28.38
CA ASN A 820 17.81 6.69 -29.75
C ASN A 820 18.70 7.81 -30.31
N ILE A 821 19.03 7.75 -31.61
CA ILE A 821 19.68 8.86 -32.31
C ILE A 821 18.81 10.12 -32.15
N GLY A 822 19.41 11.21 -31.66
CA GLY A 822 18.73 12.45 -31.30
C GLY A 822 18.29 12.55 -29.83
N GLY A 823 18.44 11.49 -29.03
CA GLY A 823 18.15 11.48 -27.60
C GLY A 823 19.09 12.36 -26.78
N LEU A 824 18.60 12.91 -25.68
CA LEU A 824 19.40 13.75 -24.78
C LEU A 824 20.17 12.88 -23.77
N ILE A 825 21.46 13.14 -23.68
CA ILE A 825 22.41 12.42 -22.85
C ILE A 825 23.12 13.44 -21.95
N SER A 826 23.15 13.18 -20.65
CA SER A 826 23.95 13.95 -19.69
C SER A 826 25.33 13.33 -19.53
N HIS A 827 26.37 14.15 -19.63
CA HIS A 827 27.74 13.79 -19.29
C HIS A 827 28.17 14.52 -18.02
N GLU A 828 28.77 13.82 -17.06
CA GLU A 828 29.16 14.37 -15.75
C GLU A 828 30.03 15.64 -15.87
N GLU A 829 31.01 15.63 -16.78
CA GLU A 829 31.90 16.79 -16.99
C GLU A 829 31.42 17.80 -18.06
N TYR A 830 30.64 17.37 -19.05
CA TYR A 830 30.36 18.15 -20.26
C TYR A 830 28.91 18.64 -20.35
N GLY A 831 28.03 18.19 -19.44
CA GLY A 831 26.63 18.58 -19.41
C GLY A 831 25.78 17.81 -20.42
N ILE A 832 24.65 18.38 -20.84
CA ILE A 832 23.66 17.71 -21.67
C ILE A 832 24.02 17.87 -23.16
N GLY A 833 24.22 16.76 -23.85
CA GLY A 833 24.45 16.67 -25.29
C GLY A 833 23.41 15.78 -25.98
N ARG A 834 23.36 15.85 -27.31
CA ARG A 834 22.46 15.04 -28.14
C ARG A 834 23.23 13.86 -28.72
N TYR A 835 22.73 12.65 -28.54
CA TYR A 835 23.33 11.43 -29.07
C TYR A 835 23.21 11.35 -30.59
N GLN A 836 24.32 11.09 -31.28
CA GLN A 836 24.37 11.02 -32.75
C GLN A 836 24.87 9.66 -33.27
N GLY A 837 24.86 8.62 -32.42
CA GLY A 837 25.31 7.29 -32.78
C GLY A 837 26.76 6.99 -32.38
N LEU A 838 27.26 5.85 -32.87
CA LEU A 838 28.66 5.43 -32.72
C LEU A 838 29.44 5.77 -33.99
N ILE A 839 30.71 6.11 -33.85
CA ILE A 839 31.63 6.34 -34.97
C ILE A 839 32.94 5.58 -34.74
N THR A 840 33.43 4.95 -35.80
CA THR A 840 34.73 4.27 -35.80
C THR A 840 35.81 5.25 -36.26
N MET A 841 36.87 5.42 -35.46
CA MET A 841 38.05 6.23 -35.79
C MET A 841 39.31 5.36 -35.72
N GLU A 842 40.48 5.88 -36.14
CA GLU A 842 41.74 5.11 -36.20
C GLU A 842 42.15 4.44 -34.88
N HIS A 843 41.62 4.90 -33.74
CA HIS A 843 41.97 4.45 -32.39
C HIS A 843 40.82 3.69 -31.67
N GLY A 844 39.75 3.31 -32.38
CA GLY A 844 38.63 2.52 -31.83
C GLY A 844 37.24 3.09 -32.11
N GLU A 845 36.22 2.55 -31.42
CA GLU A 845 34.84 3.04 -31.48
C GLU A 845 34.56 4.11 -30.42
N PHE A 846 33.83 5.16 -30.82
CA PHE A 846 33.50 6.31 -29.97
C PHE A 846 32.01 6.65 -30.04
N LEU A 847 31.46 7.09 -28.91
CA LEU A 847 30.12 7.69 -28.81
C LEU A 847 30.17 9.13 -29.33
N HIS A 848 29.35 9.45 -30.33
CA HIS A 848 29.27 10.80 -30.91
C HIS A 848 28.15 11.60 -30.22
N LEU A 849 28.53 12.67 -29.53
CA LEU A 849 27.61 13.63 -28.92
C LEU A 849 27.72 15.01 -29.58
N GLU A 850 26.58 15.65 -29.79
CA GLU A 850 26.48 17.00 -30.32
C GLU A 850 25.93 17.98 -29.27
N TYR A 851 26.62 19.11 -29.10
CA TYR A 851 26.28 20.18 -28.16
C TYR A 851 25.95 21.49 -28.90
N VAL A 852 25.57 22.55 -28.17
CA VAL A 852 25.28 23.87 -28.75
C VAL A 852 26.40 24.35 -29.67
N ASN A 853 26.01 25.00 -30.77
CA ASN A 853 26.87 25.47 -31.86
C ASN A 853 27.54 24.34 -32.66
N GLN A 854 26.90 23.16 -32.79
CA GLN A 854 27.39 22.00 -33.56
C GLN A 854 28.76 21.49 -33.08
N ASN A 855 29.10 21.71 -31.80
CA ASN A 855 30.34 21.16 -31.25
C ASN A 855 30.16 19.65 -31.04
N LYS A 856 31.08 18.86 -31.58
CA LYS A 856 31.08 17.41 -31.50
C LYS A 856 32.08 16.94 -30.44
N ILE A 857 31.65 16.02 -29.59
CA ILE A 857 32.52 15.31 -28.65
C ILE A 857 32.43 13.81 -28.98
N TYR A 858 33.59 13.17 -29.05
CA TYR A 858 33.71 11.73 -29.26
C TYR A 858 34.21 11.11 -27.95
N ILE A 859 33.38 10.29 -27.32
CA ILE A 859 33.69 9.67 -26.04
C ILE A 859 34.09 8.22 -26.29
N PRO A 860 35.28 7.79 -25.84
CA PRO A 860 35.67 6.38 -25.94
C PRO A 860 34.63 5.49 -25.25
N LEU A 861 34.38 4.30 -25.80
CA LEU A 861 33.51 3.30 -25.14
C LEU A 861 34.03 2.91 -23.74
N THR A 862 35.31 3.11 -23.44
CA THR A 862 35.90 2.91 -22.11
C THR A 862 35.46 3.94 -21.06
N SER A 863 34.92 5.08 -21.48
CA SER A 863 34.51 6.21 -20.60
C SER A 863 32.99 6.36 -20.45
N LEU A 864 32.22 5.32 -20.79
CA LEU A 864 30.74 5.35 -20.73
C LEU A 864 30.15 5.56 -19.33
N HIS A 865 30.93 5.37 -18.26
CA HIS A 865 30.48 5.60 -16.87
C HIS A 865 30.15 7.07 -16.60
N LEU A 866 30.70 8.00 -17.39
CA LEU A 866 30.47 9.44 -17.24
C LEU A 866 29.15 9.90 -17.86
N ILE A 867 28.30 8.97 -18.32
CA ILE A 867 27.18 9.25 -19.23
C ILE A 867 25.87 8.66 -18.68
N SER A 868 24.78 9.44 -18.70
CA SER A 868 23.43 9.01 -18.25
C SER A 868 22.31 9.54 -19.16
N PRO A 869 21.18 8.83 -19.32
CA PRO A 869 20.01 9.37 -20.04
C PRO A 869 19.46 10.61 -19.34
N TRP A 870 19.10 11.64 -20.11
CA TRP A 870 18.45 12.82 -19.56
C TRP A 870 16.93 12.62 -19.43
N THR A 871 16.38 12.70 -18.22
CA THR A 871 14.96 12.41 -17.90
C THR A 871 14.14 13.65 -17.52
N GLY A 872 14.64 14.87 -17.75
CA GLY A 872 13.92 16.11 -17.44
C GLY A 872 12.76 16.41 -18.40
N ILE A 873 11.78 17.20 -17.95
CA ILE A 873 10.64 17.67 -18.75
C ILE A 873 11.19 18.41 -19.98
N ALA A 874 10.92 17.88 -21.17
CA ALA A 874 11.25 18.52 -22.43
C ALA A 874 10.36 19.74 -22.63
N SER A 875 10.82 20.92 -22.20
CA SER A 875 10.43 22.13 -22.89
C SER A 875 11.30 22.23 -24.15
N GLU A 876 10.72 22.62 -25.28
CA GLU A 876 11.45 22.88 -26.54
C GLU A 876 12.52 23.99 -26.42
N LEU A 877 12.78 24.47 -25.19
CA LEU A 877 13.68 25.55 -24.81
C LEU A 877 14.49 25.23 -23.55
N THR A 878 14.84 23.96 -23.25
CA THR A 878 15.96 23.72 -22.31
C THR A 878 17.23 24.24 -22.99
N SER A 879 17.66 25.44 -22.61
CA SER A 879 18.89 26.02 -23.14
C SER A 879 20.02 25.03 -22.84
N LEU A 880 20.71 24.62 -23.89
CA LEU A 880 21.91 23.77 -23.79
C LEU A 880 23.09 24.65 -23.31
N ASP A 881 22.94 25.28 -22.16
CA ASP A 881 23.97 26.09 -21.49
C ASP A 881 24.65 25.26 -20.39
N HIS A 882 25.95 25.32 -20.10
CA HIS A 882 26.98 26.32 -20.39
C HIS A 882 28.35 25.61 -20.21
N CYS A 883 29.20 25.47 -21.23
CA CYS A 883 30.57 25.00 -21.00
C CYS A 883 31.61 25.72 -21.87
N LYS A 884 32.20 26.80 -21.30
CA LYS A 884 33.36 27.51 -21.88
C LYS A 884 34.66 26.68 -21.88
N LYS A 885 34.66 25.46 -21.34
CA LYS A 885 35.86 24.61 -21.19
C LYS A 885 36.04 23.54 -22.29
N ALA A 886 35.05 23.28 -23.13
CA ALA A 886 35.06 22.13 -24.05
C ALA A 886 36.10 22.21 -25.20
N LYS A 887 36.42 23.40 -25.71
CA LYS A 887 37.31 23.53 -26.89
C LYS A 887 38.81 23.31 -26.61
N HIS A 888 39.30 23.69 -25.42
CA HIS A 888 40.73 23.57 -25.10
C HIS A 888 41.12 22.21 -24.51
N LYS A 889 40.18 21.49 -23.88
CA LYS A 889 40.46 20.19 -23.25
C LYS A 889 40.33 19.00 -24.20
N ALA A 890 39.50 19.10 -25.24
CA ALA A 890 39.32 18.03 -26.24
C ALA A 890 40.61 17.70 -27.01
N ALA A 891 41.47 18.69 -27.24
CA ALA A 891 42.77 18.49 -27.90
C ALA A 891 43.84 17.90 -26.96
N GLN A 892 43.78 18.19 -25.65
CA GLN A 892 44.67 17.57 -24.65
C GLN A 892 44.26 16.13 -24.32
N LEU A 893 42.95 15.82 -24.34
CA LEU A 893 42.44 14.50 -24.00
C LEU A 893 42.77 13.45 -25.08
N GLY A 894 42.85 13.84 -26.35
CA GLY A 894 43.27 12.94 -27.43
C GLY A 894 44.68 12.37 -27.22
N ASP A 895 45.58 13.17 -26.64
CA ASP A 895 46.95 12.78 -26.33
C ASP A 895 47.08 12.07 -24.96
N GLU A 896 46.18 12.37 -24.00
CA GLU A 896 46.14 11.68 -22.69
C GLU A 896 45.49 10.28 -22.77
N ILE A 897 44.47 10.09 -23.63
CA ILE A 897 43.77 8.81 -23.81
C ILE A 897 44.69 7.76 -24.47
N ALA A 898 45.64 8.17 -25.31
CA ALA A 898 46.65 7.27 -25.87
C ALA A 898 47.59 6.68 -24.81
N ASN A 899 47.74 7.34 -23.65
CA ASN A 899 48.63 6.92 -22.56
C ASN A 899 47.93 6.17 -21.42
N ASP A 900 46.61 6.26 -21.27
CA ASP A 900 45.86 5.67 -20.13
C ASP A 900 45.28 4.28 -20.40
N HIS A 901 45.78 3.57 -21.42
CA HIS A 901 45.45 2.17 -21.75
C HIS A 901 45.90 1.13 -20.69
N ARG A 902 46.12 1.52 -19.44
CA ARG A 902 46.58 0.65 -18.34
C ARG A 902 45.84 0.88 -17.02
N LYS A 903 44.50 0.90 -17.04
CA LYS A 903 43.68 0.70 -15.83
C LYS A 903 42.44 -0.17 -16.12
N ASP A 904 42.64 -1.47 -16.11
CA ASP A 904 41.64 -2.53 -16.32
C ASP A 904 40.51 -2.62 -15.27
N ASN A 905 40.31 -1.65 -14.38
CA ASN A 905 39.35 -1.77 -13.27
C ASN A 905 37.99 -1.05 -13.49
N SER A 906 37.89 -0.07 -14.40
CA SER A 906 36.64 0.71 -14.59
C SER A 906 35.57 -0.03 -15.39
N LEU A 907 35.97 -0.77 -16.44
CA LEU A 907 35.06 -1.57 -17.27
C LEU A 907 34.51 -2.79 -16.54
N VAL A 908 35.34 -3.44 -15.71
CA VAL A 908 34.95 -4.58 -14.87
C VAL A 908 33.88 -4.18 -13.86
N TYR A 909 34.01 -2.98 -13.29
CA TYR A 909 33.01 -2.38 -12.42
C TYR A 909 31.70 -2.08 -13.16
N LEU A 910 31.79 -1.59 -14.40
CA LEU A 910 30.65 -1.29 -15.27
C LEU A 910 29.86 -2.55 -15.66
N LEU A 911 30.56 -3.65 -16.00
CA LEU A 911 29.95 -4.93 -16.35
C LEU A 911 29.29 -5.61 -15.15
N LYS A 912 29.97 -5.69 -14.00
CA LYS A 912 29.39 -6.27 -12.79
C LYS A 912 28.10 -5.58 -12.36
N ASN A 913 28.02 -4.26 -12.55
CA ASN A 913 26.85 -3.47 -12.16
C ASN A 913 25.75 -3.43 -13.21
N LYS A 914 26.10 -3.51 -14.51
CA LYS A 914 25.13 -3.44 -15.61
C LYS A 914 24.67 -4.78 -16.17
N ILE A 915 25.41 -5.88 -16.00
CA ILE A 915 24.96 -7.21 -16.47
C ILE A 915 23.60 -7.57 -15.87
N SER A 916 23.36 -7.30 -14.59
CA SER A 916 22.06 -7.56 -13.96
C SER A 916 20.95 -6.57 -14.35
N SER A 917 21.27 -5.46 -15.02
CA SER A 917 20.31 -4.45 -15.50
C SER A 917 20.21 -4.38 -17.02
N PHE A 918 20.92 -5.24 -17.76
CA PHE A 918 20.83 -5.31 -19.21
C PHE A 918 19.59 -6.08 -19.65
N ASP A 919 18.88 -5.51 -20.63
CA ASP A 919 17.79 -6.18 -21.32
C ASP A 919 18.39 -7.23 -22.27
N PHE A 920 18.70 -8.41 -21.72
CA PHE A 920 19.20 -9.52 -22.52
C PHE A 920 18.18 -10.04 -23.53
N THR A 921 16.91 -9.65 -23.43
CA THR A 921 15.89 -10.01 -24.42
C THR A 921 16.24 -9.37 -25.76
N LYS A 922 16.63 -8.09 -25.74
CA LYS A 922 17.10 -7.37 -26.93
C LYS A 922 18.47 -7.83 -27.41
N ILE A 923 19.35 -8.24 -26.49
CA ILE A 923 20.68 -8.76 -26.84
C ILE A 923 20.56 -10.14 -27.52
N LEU A 924 19.72 -11.02 -26.99
CA LEU A 924 19.43 -12.33 -27.57
C LEU A 924 18.48 -12.25 -28.78
N ALA A 925 17.82 -11.12 -29.04
CA ALA A 925 17.07 -10.91 -30.27
C ALA A 925 17.98 -10.70 -31.49
N ASP A 926 19.21 -10.22 -31.28
CA ASP A 926 20.22 -10.07 -32.34
C ASP A 926 20.90 -11.42 -32.60
N GLU A 927 20.43 -12.15 -33.61
CA GLU A 927 20.90 -13.51 -33.90
C GLU A 927 22.43 -13.60 -34.09
N PRO A 928 23.10 -12.73 -34.86
CA PRO A 928 24.56 -12.70 -34.97
C PRO A 928 25.32 -12.60 -33.64
N PHE A 929 24.88 -11.70 -32.74
CA PHE A 929 25.55 -11.52 -31.45
C PHE A 929 25.28 -12.70 -30.51
N ARG A 930 24.04 -13.18 -30.50
CA ARG A 930 23.63 -14.34 -29.72
C ARG A 930 24.42 -15.59 -30.10
N ASP A 931 24.56 -15.86 -31.39
CA ASP A 931 25.27 -17.04 -31.87
C ASP A 931 26.77 -16.97 -31.53
N LEU A 932 27.37 -15.78 -31.63
CA LEU A 932 28.74 -15.52 -31.19
C LEU A 932 28.92 -15.77 -29.68
N LEU A 933 27.99 -15.25 -28.86
CA LEU A 933 28.01 -15.41 -27.41
C LEU A 933 27.89 -16.89 -27.02
N ILE A 934 26.97 -17.64 -27.64
CA ILE A 934 26.78 -19.07 -27.40
C ILE A 934 28.02 -19.87 -27.81
N MET A 935 28.60 -19.57 -28.96
CA MET A 935 29.86 -20.19 -29.40
C MET A 935 30.97 -19.99 -28.37
N ARG A 936 31.11 -18.76 -27.84
CA ARG A 936 32.15 -18.45 -26.86
C ARG A 936 31.92 -19.11 -25.51
N ILE A 937 30.67 -19.23 -25.09
CA ILE A 937 30.26 -20.00 -23.92
C ILE A 937 30.64 -21.47 -24.09
N LEU A 938 30.30 -22.09 -25.24
CA LEU A 938 30.63 -23.49 -25.53
C LEU A 938 32.13 -23.74 -25.57
N GLU A 939 32.92 -22.82 -26.13
CA GLU A 939 34.39 -22.89 -26.11
C GLU A 939 34.94 -22.83 -24.68
N THR A 940 34.39 -21.94 -23.85
CA THR A 940 34.78 -21.81 -22.44
C THR A 940 34.48 -23.08 -21.65
N ILE A 941 33.35 -23.74 -21.94
CA ILE A 941 32.97 -25.00 -21.29
C ILE A 941 33.85 -26.15 -21.79
N LYS A 942 34.14 -26.24 -23.10
CA LYS A 942 35.03 -27.27 -23.68
C LYS A 942 36.48 -27.14 -23.22
N GLY A 943 36.91 -25.94 -22.84
CA GLY A 943 38.25 -25.67 -22.31
C GLY A 943 38.43 -26.00 -20.83
N LYS A 944 37.33 -26.22 -20.09
CA LYS A 944 37.30 -26.71 -18.70
C LYS A 944 37.17 -28.23 -18.69
#